data_AF-A0A218YSS3-F1
#
_entry.id   AF-A0A218YSS3-F1
#
_cell.length_a   1.000
_cell.length_b   1.000
_cell.length_c   1.000
_cell.angle_alpha   90.00
_cell.angle_beta   90.00
_cell.angle_gamma   90.00
#
_symmetry.space_group_name_H-M   'P 1'
#
loop_
_entity.id
_entity.type
_entity.pdbx_description
1 polymer ?
#
loop_
_entity_poly.entity_id
_entity_poly.type
_entity_poly.pdbx_seq_one_letter_code
_entity_poly.pdbx_strand_id
1 'polypeptide(L)'
;MASGNSSSSRRPSRIGVGRRKADEGAGGLLVLINAPSASVVVKQAQSFSKALTQDAFRFPVPAKMRFTTALVLSAAASVLAKEMAKDPIKARIYDSGLKMDEIRDRKFAHWEAEEVAGLLDSSGWPRLNFTKCVNGLATAIEGDASHTFRCKNVDLHDFISHADLGSPTGSGGIIGSSAWGWTDPDSGREFVVSGMYQGCVFLEVLSTGKLLPLGFLPPAAPLNRNALWKEIRSYKNFMLIASELEGSGVQIFDMTKLLTIDPATAPVHFTQADLTGHFTDLPLGRSHNVVVNEESNFAATAGSVPRDDACGAGLIFFDLTDPSNPTKLGCNGADGYVHDAQCLVYHGPDTKYEGRDICYGYNEDSLTIYDVTDKANSTILSITSVSNFLSPGSGVYTKLTQNQYEGATFTHQGWVNNMSWQTYLFLDDEIDEEERAGPAADQYPVTYIFDISSLEAPKQTGLYKAANKGIDHNQYVIDGLSFQASYGSGLRIYDVSSVEEDPTGNSVCEVAFFDIHPEDDSAPGGGISEYSGSWATYNGFKSGFIFVNTIERGAFLVKLTKDKADLKCGPKVCHADDCLRALRDASIPGRLEESQKFCGEFTKTVIADVTLVKDYAASACTGNMISRVSSACACLPTPTT
;
A
#
# COMPACT_ATOMS: atom_id res chain seq x y z
N MET A 1 -28.86 -62.75 42.42
CA MET A 1 -29.96 -62.15 43.21
C MET A 1 -30.83 -61.37 42.23
N ALA A 2 -32.15 -61.49 42.39
CA ALA A 2 -33.18 -61.23 41.39
C ALA A 2 -33.62 -59.75 41.28
N SER A 3 -34.12 -59.37 40.08
CA SER A 3 -35.32 -58.55 39.77
C SER A 3 -35.47 -57.14 40.38
N GLY A 4 -36.03 -56.11 39.73
CA GLY A 4 -36.77 -55.94 38.47
C GLY A 4 -37.22 -54.46 38.40
N ASN A 5 -37.17 -53.85 37.20
CA ASN A 5 -38.32 -53.42 36.37
C ASN A 5 -39.25 -52.30 36.93
N SER A 6 -39.28 -51.14 36.26
CA SER A 6 -40.41 -50.64 35.44
C SER A 6 -40.63 -49.11 35.46
N SER A 7 -40.97 -48.63 34.27
CA SER A 7 -41.30 -47.28 33.79
C SER A 7 -42.70 -46.77 34.21
N SER A 8 -42.93 -45.46 34.19
CA SER A 8 -43.89 -44.84 33.26
C SER A 8 -44.03 -43.31 33.41
N SER A 9 -44.27 -42.68 32.25
CA SER A 9 -44.55 -41.26 31.99
C SER A 9 -45.97 -40.82 32.38
N ARG A 10 -46.17 -39.53 32.68
CA ARG A 10 -47.36 -38.73 32.29
C ARG A 10 -47.15 -37.21 32.54
N ARG A 11 -47.40 -36.40 31.52
CA ARG A 11 -47.79 -34.97 31.55
C ARG A 11 -49.33 -34.89 31.43
N PRO A 12 -50.02 -33.72 31.41
CA PRO A 12 -49.77 -32.37 31.96
C PRO A 12 -51.04 -31.76 32.67
N SER A 13 -50.95 -30.57 33.30
CA SER A 13 -52.10 -29.63 33.40
C SER A 13 -51.70 -28.23 33.90
N ARG A 14 -52.27 -27.20 33.26
CA ARG A 14 -52.22 -25.74 33.55
C ARG A 14 -53.34 -25.31 34.53
N ILE A 15 -53.31 -24.02 34.90
CA ILE A 15 -54.31 -23.14 35.58
C ILE A 15 -54.05 -23.02 37.09
N GLY A 16 -54.01 -21.86 37.76
CA GLY A 16 -54.18 -20.45 37.42
C GLY A 16 -54.37 -19.62 38.71
N VAL A 17 -53.76 -18.41 38.74
CA VAL A 17 -54.15 -17.14 39.41
C VAL A 17 -54.69 -17.12 40.86
N GLY A 18 -54.06 -16.30 41.74
CA GLY A 18 -54.70 -15.82 42.98
C GLY A 18 -53.84 -14.95 43.92
N ARG A 19 -54.11 -13.63 43.91
CA ARG A 19 -53.49 -12.48 44.64
C ARG A 19 -53.41 -12.55 46.19
N ARG A 20 -52.42 -11.83 46.76
CA ARG A 20 -52.51 -10.80 47.84
C ARG A 20 -51.14 -10.11 48.03
N LYS A 21 -50.96 -8.84 47.65
CA LYS A 21 -51.05 -7.56 48.41
C LYS A 21 -50.01 -7.36 49.52
N ALA A 22 -49.08 -6.41 49.31
CA ALA A 22 -48.53 -5.48 50.30
C ALA A 22 -47.97 -4.23 49.58
N ASP A 23 -48.56 -3.07 49.91
CA ASP A 23 -48.04 -1.69 49.70
C ASP A 23 -46.82 -1.48 50.65
N GLU A 24 -45.89 -0.51 50.57
CA GLU A 24 -45.73 0.76 49.84
C GLU A 24 -44.26 1.21 50.03
N GLY A 25 -43.70 2.05 49.13
CA GLY A 25 -42.48 2.83 49.43
C GLY A 25 -41.55 3.19 48.26
N ALA A 26 -41.95 4.19 47.47
CA ALA A 26 -41.23 5.11 46.55
C ALA A 26 -39.69 4.99 46.34
N GLY A 27 -39.10 5.25 45.18
CA GLY A 27 -39.59 5.78 43.90
C GLY A 27 -38.37 6.11 43.02
N GLY A 28 -38.25 5.47 41.85
CA GLY A 28 -37.22 5.74 40.85
C GLY A 28 -37.88 6.14 39.53
N LEU A 29 -37.61 7.37 39.08
CA LEU A 29 -38.14 7.91 37.82
C LEU A 29 -37.14 7.66 36.69
N LEU A 30 -37.56 6.82 35.76
CA LEU A 30 -36.94 6.56 34.45
C LEU A 30 -37.13 7.79 33.55
N VAL A 31 -36.05 8.34 32.98
CA VAL A 31 -36.14 9.37 31.94
C VAL A 31 -35.54 8.82 30.65
N LEU A 32 -36.41 8.60 29.67
CA LEU A 32 -36.11 8.49 28.24
C LEU A 32 -35.57 9.83 27.76
N ILE A 33 -34.42 9.83 27.09
CA ILE A 33 -33.93 11.02 26.36
C ILE A 33 -33.89 10.69 24.87
N ASN A 34 -34.81 11.35 24.15
CA ASN A 34 -34.81 11.48 22.70
C ASN A 34 -33.67 12.39 22.23
N ALA A 35 -33.07 12.04 21.09
CA ALA A 35 -32.12 12.88 20.36
C ALA A 35 -32.77 14.18 19.85
N PRO A 36 -32.04 15.32 19.84
CA PRO A 36 -32.40 16.46 19.03
C PRO A 36 -31.50 16.61 17.78
N SER A 37 -32.18 16.96 16.70
CA SER A 37 -31.72 17.29 15.37
C SER A 37 -30.79 18.52 15.30
N ALA A 38 -29.93 18.50 14.27
CA ALA A 38 -28.98 19.54 13.86
C ALA A 38 -29.64 20.92 13.72
N SER A 39 -29.35 21.85 14.63
CA SER A 39 -29.58 23.32 14.48
C SER A 39 -28.93 24.19 15.57
N VAL A 40 -28.13 23.66 16.51
CA VAL A 40 -27.66 24.43 17.70
C VAL A 40 -26.14 24.50 17.84
N VAL A 41 -25.38 24.26 16.75
CA VAL A 41 -23.92 24.48 16.72
C VAL A 41 -23.56 25.52 15.65
N VAL A 42 -24.27 26.65 15.63
CA VAL A 42 -23.88 27.87 14.91
C VAL A 42 -24.37 29.07 15.72
N LYS A 43 -23.73 29.35 16.87
CA LYS A 43 -23.88 30.64 17.57
C LYS A 43 -22.85 30.97 18.65
N GLN A 44 -21.70 30.30 18.65
CA GLN A 44 -20.63 30.57 19.62
C GLN A 44 -19.24 30.69 18.96
N ALA A 45 -19.19 31.25 17.74
CA ALA A 45 -17.95 31.52 17.00
C ALA A 45 -17.98 32.90 16.28
N GLN A 46 -18.66 33.90 16.86
CA GLN A 46 -18.76 35.25 16.28
C GLN A 46 -18.52 36.42 17.26
N SER A 47 -17.87 36.20 18.42
CA SER A 47 -17.56 37.30 19.37
C SER A 47 -16.08 37.47 19.73
N PHE A 48 -15.15 37.04 18.87
CA PHE A 48 -13.72 37.31 19.02
C PHE A 48 -13.12 37.83 17.71
N SER A 49 -13.62 38.98 17.24
CA SER A 49 -12.93 39.80 16.24
C SER A 49 -13.46 41.22 16.31
N LYS A 50 -13.08 41.96 17.37
CA LYS A 50 -13.12 43.43 17.49
C LYS A 50 -12.55 43.88 18.83
N ALA A 51 -11.23 43.89 18.93
CA ALA A 51 -10.50 44.73 19.89
C ALA A 51 -9.07 44.87 19.37
N LEU A 52 -8.49 46.07 19.50
CA LEU A 52 -7.14 46.50 19.13
C LEU A 52 -7.01 47.16 17.75
N THR A 53 -7.60 48.36 17.65
CA THR A 53 -7.04 49.48 16.89
C THR A 53 -6.35 50.45 17.84
N GLN A 54 -5.25 51.04 17.36
CA GLN A 54 -4.53 52.22 17.85
C GLN A 54 -3.62 52.02 19.08
N ASP A 55 -2.30 52.01 18.83
CA ASP A 55 -1.45 53.05 19.40
C ASP A 55 -0.17 53.28 18.59
N ALA A 56 0.30 54.52 18.68
CA ALA A 56 1.19 55.21 17.75
C ALA A 56 2.68 54.97 18.01
N PHE A 57 3.51 54.98 16.95
CA PHE A 57 4.89 55.48 17.03
C PHE A 57 5.30 56.20 15.74
N ARG A 58 5.80 57.44 15.90
CA ARG A 58 6.33 58.34 14.87
C ARG A 58 7.87 58.31 14.86
N PHE A 59 8.40 58.76 13.71
CA PHE A 59 9.73 59.36 13.40
C PHE A 59 10.85 58.41 12.92
N PRO A 60 11.85 58.92 12.14
CA PRO A 60 11.74 59.66 10.88
C PRO A 60 12.70 59.14 9.78
N VAL A 61 12.49 59.60 8.54
CA VAL A 61 13.40 59.43 7.38
C VAL A 61 14.64 60.34 7.53
N PRO A 62 15.82 59.90 7.04
CA PRO A 62 16.59 60.82 6.20
C PRO A 62 17.26 60.21 4.96
N ALA A 63 17.17 60.99 3.88
CA ALA A 63 18.21 61.40 2.91
C ALA A 63 19.05 60.38 2.11
N LYS A 64 19.13 60.73 0.81
CA LYS A 64 19.96 60.20 -0.28
C LYS A 64 21.48 60.24 0.03
N MET A 65 22.21 59.22 -0.43
CA MET A 65 23.60 59.38 -0.88
C MET A 65 23.90 58.39 -2.02
N ARG A 66 24.43 58.90 -3.14
CA ARG A 66 25.09 58.13 -4.20
C ARG A 66 26.58 58.10 -3.87
N PHE A 67 27.26 56.96 -4.05
CA PHE A 67 28.55 56.85 -4.73
C PHE A 67 28.91 55.37 -5.00
N THR A 68 29.52 55.19 -6.16
CA THR A 68 30.08 53.97 -6.78
C THR A 68 31.19 53.31 -5.95
N THR A 69 31.39 51.99 -6.08
CA THR A 69 32.54 51.33 -6.77
C THR A 69 32.55 49.82 -6.42
N ALA A 70 32.95 49.02 -7.40
CA ALA A 70 32.93 47.56 -7.45
C ALA A 70 33.65 46.84 -6.31
N LEU A 71 33.06 45.72 -5.88
CA LEU A 71 33.77 44.60 -5.26
C LEU A 71 33.31 43.33 -5.98
N VAL A 72 34.20 42.74 -6.79
CA VAL A 72 34.01 41.41 -7.36
C VAL A 72 34.28 40.41 -6.24
N LEU A 73 33.21 39.88 -5.64
CA LEU A 73 33.28 38.63 -4.88
C LEU A 73 32.67 37.53 -5.75
N SER A 74 33.53 36.63 -6.21
CA SER A 74 33.16 35.31 -6.71
C SER A 74 32.51 34.53 -5.57
N ALA A 75 31.19 34.61 -5.45
CA ALA A 75 30.41 33.72 -4.61
C ALA A 75 30.18 32.42 -5.39
N ALA A 76 30.97 31.40 -5.07
CA ALA A 76 30.52 30.03 -5.28
C ALA A 76 29.28 29.84 -4.39
N ALA A 77 28.10 29.88 -5.01
CA ALA A 77 26.86 29.52 -4.33
C ALA A 77 26.89 28.00 -4.12
N SER A 78 27.41 27.57 -2.97
CA SER A 78 27.03 26.31 -2.36
C SER A 78 25.53 26.39 -2.10
N VAL A 79 24.72 25.87 -3.02
CA VAL A 79 23.29 25.63 -2.79
C VAL A 79 23.23 24.47 -1.81
N LEU A 80 23.27 24.78 -0.51
CA LEU A 80 22.77 23.88 0.52
C LEU A 80 21.27 23.72 0.21
N ALA A 81 20.90 22.57 -0.34
CA ALA A 81 19.51 22.16 -0.46
C ALA A 81 18.94 22.16 0.96
N LYS A 82 18.18 23.20 1.29
CA LYS A 82 17.56 23.33 2.60
C LYS A 82 16.29 22.48 2.54
N GLU A 83 16.27 21.40 3.30
CA GLU A 83 15.08 20.61 3.61
C GLU A 83 13.90 21.56 3.88
N MET A 84 12.76 21.33 3.21
CA MET A 84 11.56 22.10 3.51
C MET A 84 10.79 21.39 4.60
N ALA A 85 10.43 22.13 5.66
CA ALA A 85 9.70 21.59 6.78
C ALA A 85 8.31 21.10 6.34
N LYS A 86 7.88 19.95 6.89
CA LYS A 86 6.52 19.42 6.81
C LYS A 86 5.50 20.51 7.16
N ASP A 87 4.29 20.43 6.58
CA ASP A 87 3.19 21.32 6.98
C ASP A 87 2.92 21.12 8.49
N PRO A 88 3.06 22.16 9.33
CA PRO A 88 3.08 22.01 10.79
C PRO A 88 1.72 21.62 11.40
N ILE A 89 0.61 21.76 10.67
CA ILE A 89 -0.72 21.31 11.12
C ILE A 89 -0.90 19.84 10.76
N LYS A 90 -0.59 19.45 9.52
CA LYS A 90 -0.67 18.05 9.10
C LYS A 90 0.35 17.19 9.84
N ALA A 91 1.59 17.66 9.98
CA ALA A 91 2.64 16.96 10.71
C ALA A 91 2.17 16.55 12.11
N ARG A 92 1.43 17.40 12.84
CA ARG A 92 0.87 17.02 14.15
C ARG A 92 -0.07 15.83 14.11
N ILE A 93 -0.85 15.66 13.03
CA ILE A 93 -1.77 14.53 12.85
C ILE A 93 -0.95 13.25 12.62
N TYR A 94 0.04 13.30 11.72
CA TYR A 94 0.94 12.17 11.46
C TYR A 94 1.80 11.84 12.69
N ASP A 95 2.52 12.82 13.27
CA ASP A 95 3.36 12.67 14.46
C ASP A 95 2.60 12.05 15.65
N SER A 96 1.31 12.38 15.79
CA SER A 96 0.45 11.84 16.86
C SER A 96 0.03 10.38 16.64
N GLY A 97 0.15 9.85 15.43
CA GLY A 97 -0.35 8.53 15.04
C GLY A 97 -1.84 8.49 14.69
N LEU A 98 -2.54 9.62 14.78
CA LEU A 98 -3.97 9.70 14.48
C LEU A 98 -4.31 9.27 13.04
N LYS A 99 -3.44 9.57 12.06
CA LYS A 99 -3.68 9.15 10.67
C LYS A 99 -3.59 7.62 10.51
N MET A 100 -2.60 6.99 11.15
CA MET A 100 -2.48 5.52 11.14
C MET A 100 -3.67 4.86 11.83
N ASP A 101 -4.07 5.37 13.00
CA ASP A 101 -5.22 4.86 13.73
C ASP A 101 -6.51 5.01 12.90
N GLU A 102 -6.68 6.14 12.20
CA GLU A 102 -7.80 6.38 11.29
C GLU A 102 -7.85 5.34 10.17
N ILE A 103 -6.75 5.10 9.44
CA ILE A 103 -6.71 4.11 8.35
C ILE A 103 -7.00 2.71 8.88
N ARG A 104 -6.37 2.35 10.00
CA ARG A 104 -6.58 1.03 10.61
C ARG A 104 -8.04 0.84 11.01
N ASP A 105 -8.68 1.86 11.59
CA ASP A 105 -10.09 1.80 11.96
C ASP A 105 -11.03 1.77 10.73
N ARG A 106 -10.68 2.43 9.61
CA ARG A 106 -11.42 2.28 8.34
C ARG A 106 -11.35 0.85 7.81
N LYS A 107 -10.15 0.24 7.79
CA LYS A 107 -9.95 -1.17 7.40
C LYS A 107 -10.75 -2.11 8.31
N PHE A 108 -10.68 -1.91 9.63
CA PHE A 108 -11.46 -2.70 10.58
C PHE A 108 -12.97 -2.57 10.34
N ALA A 109 -13.48 -1.35 10.17
CA ALA A 109 -14.90 -1.12 9.94
C ALA A 109 -15.39 -1.81 8.65
N HIS A 110 -14.57 -1.78 7.59
CA HIS A 110 -14.84 -2.48 6.34
C HIS A 110 -14.92 -3.99 6.53
N TRP A 111 -13.89 -4.61 7.11
CA TRP A 111 -13.85 -6.06 7.31
C TRP A 111 -14.89 -6.55 8.32
N GLU A 112 -15.19 -5.78 9.37
CA GLU A 112 -16.29 -6.10 10.29
C GLU A 112 -17.65 -6.08 9.56
N ALA A 113 -17.85 -5.17 8.62
CA ALA A 113 -19.05 -5.14 7.79
C ALA A 113 -19.12 -6.36 6.84
N GLU A 114 -18.00 -6.73 6.21
CA GLU A 114 -17.89 -7.94 5.39
C GLU A 114 -18.12 -9.22 6.21
N GLU A 115 -17.61 -9.29 7.44
CA GLU A 115 -17.83 -10.41 8.36
C GLU A 115 -19.32 -10.57 8.66
N VAL A 116 -20.00 -9.47 9.01
CA VAL A 116 -21.46 -9.47 9.28
C VAL A 116 -22.26 -9.84 8.04
N ALA A 117 -21.78 -9.48 6.84
CA ALA A 117 -22.38 -9.85 5.57
C ALA A 117 -22.08 -11.30 5.14
N GLY A 118 -21.18 -12.00 5.83
CA GLY A 118 -20.73 -13.36 5.49
C GLY A 118 -19.74 -13.41 4.32
N LEU A 119 -19.17 -12.28 3.91
CA LEU A 119 -18.23 -12.19 2.78
C LEU A 119 -16.82 -12.69 3.13
N LEU A 120 -16.48 -12.72 4.43
CA LEU A 120 -15.22 -13.30 4.92
C LEU A 120 -15.28 -14.81 5.17
N ASP A 121 -16.40 -15.46 4.84
CA ASP A 121 -16.50 -16.92 4.88
C ASP A 121 -15.89 -17.55 3.62
N SER A 122 -14.59 -17.81 3.69
CA SER A 122 -13.85 -18.46 2.60
C SER A 122 -14.24 -19.92 2.33
N SER A 123 -15.04 -20.57 3.19
CA SER A 123 -15.46 -21.97 2.99
C SER A 123 -16.38 -22.15 1.77
N GLY A 124 -17.00 -21.07 1.30
CA GLY A 124 -17.80 -21.06 0.07
C GLY A 124 -16.96 -21.11 -1.22
N TRP A 125 -15.64 -20.89 -1.14
CA TRP A 125 -14.75 -20.84 -2.30
C TRP A 125 -14.09 -22.21 -2.53
N PRO A 126 -14.45 -22.95 -3.61
CA PRO A 126 -13.83 -24.24 -3.91
C PRO A 126 -12.41 -24.05 -4.44
N ARG A 127 -11.56 -25.09 -4.30
CA ARG A 127 -10.26 -25.11 -4.96
C ARG A 127 -10.42 -24.95 -6.48
N LEU A 128 -9.80 -23.93 -7.06
CA LEU A 128 -9.82 -23.71 -8.51
C LEU A 128 -8.58 -24.32 -9.16
N ASN A 129 -8.72 -24.69 -10.42
CA ASN A 129 -7.66 -25.34 -11.19
C ASN A 129 -7.17 -24.43 -12.32
N PHE A 130 -6.17 -24.95 -13.05
CA PHE A 130 -5.61 -24.24 -14.19
C PHE A 130 -6.70 -23.76 -15.15
N THR A 131 -6.73 -22.44 -15.35
CA THR A 131 -7.72 -21.76 -16.18
C THR A 131 -7.00 -20.72 -17.02
N LYS A 132 -7.11 -20.87 -18.34
CA LYS A 132 -6.49 -19.94 -19.28
C LYS A 132 -7.23 -18.62 -19.31
N CYS A 133 -6.47 -17.54 -19.45
CA CYS A 133 -7.01 -16.26 -19.85
C CYS A 133 -7.30 -16.26 -21.35
N VAL A 134 -8.59 -16.27 -21.70
CA VAL A 134 -9.05 -16.26 -23.09
C VAL A 134 -9.94 -15.05 -23.31
N ASN A 135 -9.55 -14.18 -24.25
CA ASN A 135 -10.29 -12.96 -24.59
C ASN A 135 -10.57 -12.05 -23.37
N GLY A 136 -9.62 -11.99 -22.44
CA GLY A 136 -9.71 -11.13 -21.27
C GLY A 136 -10.40 -11.75 -20.06
N LEU A 137 -10.78 -13.03 -20.12
CA LEU A 137 -11.49 -13.74 -19.06
C LEU A 137 -10.86 -15.10 -18.75
N ALA A 138 -10.76 -15.43 -17.46
CA ALA A 138 -10.43 -16.74 -16.93
C ALA A 138 -11.66 -17.29 -16.19
N THR A 139 -12.49 -18.07 -16.89
CA THR A 139 -13.70 -18.71 -16.34
C THR A 139 -13.33 -20.04 -15.69
N ALA A 140 -13.09 -20.02 -14.38
CA ALA A 140 -12.68 -21.20 -13.62
C ALA A 140 -13.83 -22.18 -13.39
N ILE A 141 -15.06 -21.66 -13.28
CA ILE A 141 -16.30 -22.45 -13.22
C ILE A 141 -17.27 -21.93 -14.30
N GLU A 142 -17.63 -22.81 -15.23
CA GLU A 142 -18.51 -22.43 -16.34
C GLU A 142 -19.89 -21.99 -15.85
N GLY A 143 -20.34 -20.82 -16.30
CA GLY A 143 -21.64 -20.24 -15.94
C GLY A 143 -21.67 -19.53 -14.59
N ASP A 144 -20.55 -19.46 -13.87
CA ASP A 144 -20.44 -18.77 -12.59
C ASP A 144 -19.66 -17.46 -12.72
N ALA A 145 -20.35 -16.34 -12.45
CA ALA A 145 -19.77 -15.02 -12.54
C ALA A 145 -18.73 -14.76 -11.42
N SER A 146 -18.93 -15.30 -10.22
CA SER A 146 -18.00 -15.12 -9.08
C SER A 146 -16.67 -15.85 -9.28
N HIS A 147 -16.63 -16.81 -10.22
CA HIS A 147 -15.43 -17.55 -10.58
C HIS A 147 -14.99 -17.28 -12.03
N THR A 148 -15.40 -16.12 -12.58
CA THR A 148 -14.97 -15.63 -13.88
C THR A 148 -14.16 -14.34 -13.68
N PHE A 149 -12.85 -14.47 -13.79
CA PHE A 149 -11.91 -13.40 -13.48
C PHE A 149 -11.51 -12.63 -14.74
N ARG A 150 -11.45 -11.30 -14.68
CA ARG A 150 -10.80 -10.54 -15.74
C ARG A 150 -9.29 -10.75 -15.69
N CYS A 151 -8.67 -10.81 -16.86
CA CYS A 151 -7.24 -11.09 -16.94
C CYS A 151 -6.65 -10.52 -18.23
N LYS A 152 -5.34 -10.30 -18.23
CA LYS A 152 -4.58 -9.97 -19.43
C LYS A 152 -3.19 -10.57 -19.30
N ASN A 153 -2.83 -11.43 -20.25
CA ASN A 153 -1.54 -12.10 -20.30
C ASN A 153 -1.18 -12.91 -19.02
N VAL A 154 -2.15 -13.27 -18.17
CA VAL A 154 -1.92 -14.04 -16.94
C VAL A 154 -2.94 -15.18 -16.85
N ASP A 155 -2.47 -16.42 -16.69
CA ASP A 155 -3.31 -17.60 -16.47
C ASP A 155 -3.42 -17.91 -14.97
N LEU A 156 -4.58 -18.42 -14.55
CA LEU A 156 -4.77 -19.03 -13.23
C LEU A 156 -4.18 -20.45 -13.26
N HIS A 157 -3.46 -20.84 -12.21
CA HIS A 157 -2.91 -22.20 -12.06
C HIS A 157 -3.56 -22.97 -10.91
N ASP A 158 -3.78 -22.30 -9.77
CA ASP A 158 -4.39 -22.89 -8.60
C ASP A 158 -5.01 -21.80 -7.73
N PHE A 159 -6.02 -22.18 -6.95
CA PHE A 159 -6.52 -21.37 -5.85
C PHE A 159 -6.86 -22.30 -4.69
N ILE A 160 -6.45 -21.95 -3.48
CA ILE A 160 -6.88 -22.63 -2.24
C ILE A 160 -7.51 -21.57 -1.33
N SER A 161 -8.73 -21.82 -0.86
CA SER A 161 -9.40 -20.92 0.06
C SER A 161 -8.69 -20.86 1.41
N HIS A 162 -8.84 -19.77 2.15
CA HIS A 162 -8.23 -19.68 3.47
C HIS A 162 -8.73 -20.79 4.43
N ALA A 163 -9.99 -21.20 4.29
CA ALA A 163 -10.57 -22.33 5.02
C ALA A 163 -9.83 -23.66 4.74
N ASP A 164 -9.33 -23.85 3.52
CA ASP A 164 -8.63 -25.07 3.08
C ASP A 164 -7.10 -25.00 3.22
N LEU A 165 -6.53 -23.85 3.59
CA LEU A 165 -5.08 -23.67 3.79
C LEU A 165 -4.54 -24.37 5.06
N GLY A 166 -5.41 -25.05 5.82
CA GLY A 166 -4.98 -25.96 6.89
C GLY A 166 -4.73 -25.28 8.25
N SER A 167 -5.37 -24.13 8.50
CA SER A 167 -5.29 -23.47 9.80
C SER A 167 -5.98 -24.29 10.91
N PRO A 168 -5.37 -24.47 12.10
CA PRO A 168 -5.87 -25.39 13.13
C PRO A 168 -7.16 -24.96 13.83
N THR A 169 -7.59 -23.70 13.71
CA THR A 169 -8.81 -23.18 14.32
C THR A 169 -9.84 -22.86 13.24
N GLY A 170 -10.66 -23.85 12.89
CA GLY A 170 -11.75 -23.70 11.94
C GLY A 170 -12.80 -22.68 12.41
N SER A 171 -13.23 -21.84 11.46
CA SER A 171 -14.43 -20.99 11.43
C SER A 171 -14.41 -19.58 12.05
N GLY A 172 -13.27 -18.93 12.28
CA GLY A 172 -13.27 -17.51 12.70
C GLY A 172 -12.00 -16.75 12.32
N GLY A 173 -12.17 -15.56 11.71
CA GLY A 173 -11.08 -14.66 11.32
C GLY A 173 -10.12 -15.28 10.31
N ILE A 174 -10.62 -15.82 9.18
CA ILE A 174 -9.77 -16.48 8.20
C ILE A 174 -9.37 -15.50 7.09
N ILE A 175 -8.69 -14.43 7.49
CA ILE A 175 -8.24 -13.33 6.62
C ILE A 175 -6.74 -13.47 6.35
N GLY A 176 -6.31 -13.16 5.12
CA GLY A 176 -4.91 -13.14 4.70
C GLY A 176 -4.25 -11.75 4.77
N SER A 177 -2.92 -11.74 4.93
CA SER A 177 -2.08 -10.53 4.87
C SER A 177 -0.81 -10.78 4.03
N SER A 178 0.36 -10.30 4.45
CA SER A 178 1.58 -10.35 3.64
C SER A 178 1.99 -11.77 3.27
N ALA A 179 2.82 -11.90 2.24
CA ALA A 179 3.36 -13.17 1.80
C ALA A 179 4.77 -12.97 1.22
N TRP A 180 5.63 -13.96 1.42
CA TRP A 180 6.97 -13.96 0.85
C TRP A 180 7.45 -15.37 0.53
N GLY A 181 8.24 -15.49 -0.53
CA GLY A 181 8.73 -16.78 -1.02
C GLY A 181 10.23 -17.00 -0.85
N TRP A 182 10.61 -18.27 -0.97
CA TRP A 182 11.98 -18.76 -0.96
C TRP A 182 12.12 -19.89 -1.98
N THR A 183 13.21 -19.87 -2.73
CA THR A 183 13.61 -20.98 -3.59
C THR A 183 14.83 -21.65 -2.99
N ASP A 184 14.73 -22.93 -2.69
CA ASP A 184 15.86 -23.72 -2.21
C ASP A 184 16.93 -23.79 -3.31
N PRO A 185 18.17 -23.30 -3.06
CA PRO A 185 19.20 -23.23 -4.09
C PRO A 185 19.67 -24.61 -4.55
N ASP A 186 19.57 -25.64 -3.71
CA ASP A 186 20.09 -26.98 -3.98
C ASP A 186 19.11 -27.83 -4.80
N SER A 187 17.84 -27.87 -4.39
CA SER A 187 16.80 -28.67 -5.05
C SER A 187 16.01 -27.92 -6.11
N GLY A 188 16.02 -26.58 -6.08
CA GLY A 188 15.17 -25.74 -6.91
C GLY A 188 13.68 -25.77 -6.55
N ARG A 189 13.32 -26.37 -5.40
CA ARG A 189 11.95 -26.35 -4.87
C ARG A 189 11.59 -24.96 -4.40
N GLU A 190 10.34 -24.58 -4.60
CA GLU A 190 9.84 -23.23 -4.35
C GLU A 190 8.79 -23.25 -3.25
N PHE A 191 8.92 -22.34 -2.29
CA PHE A 191 8.07 -22.27 -1.11
C PHE A 191 7.58 -20.84 -0.90
N VAL A 192 6.38 -20.70 -0.36
CA VAL A 192 5.82 -19.41 0.06
C VAL A 192 5.26 -19.51 1.46
N VAL A 193 5.46 -18.45 2.23
CA VAL A 193 4.78 -18.24 3.51
C VAL A 193 3.67 -17.24 3.27
N SER A 194 2.45 -17.59 3.66
CA SER A 194 1.29 -16.71 3.62
C SER A 194 0.84 -16.38 5.03
N GLY A 195 0.76 -15.08 5.32
CA GLY A 195 0.21 -14.56 6.56
C GLY A 195 -1.31 -14.73 6.58
N MET A 196 -1.82 -15.19 7.73
CA MET A 196 -3.25 -15.33 8.03
C MET A 196 -3.49 -14.79 9.43
N TYR A 197 -4.70 -14.33 9.80
CA TYR A 197 -5.00 -13.87 11.16
C TYR A 197 -4.46 -14.79 12.28
N GLN A 198 -4.56 -16.11 12.08
CA GLN A 198 -4.23 -17.12 13.09
C GLN A 198 -2.75 -17.53 13.12
N GLY A 199 -1.94 -17.09 12.16
CA GLY A 199 -0.54 -17.54 12.01
C GLY A 199 -0.01 -17.39 10.60
N CYS A 200 0.96 -18.22 10.23
CA CYS A 200 1.49 -18.31 8.88
C CYS A 200 1.34 -19.73 8.35
N VAL A 201 0.82 -19.87 7.13
CA VAL A 201 0.83 -21.14 6.40
C VAL A 201 2.09 -21.21 5.52
N PHE A 202 2.73 -22.38 5.52
CA PHE A 202 3.86 -22.70 4.64
C PHE A 202 3.38 -23.58 3.50
N LEU A 203 3.60 -23.14 2.28
CA LEU A 203 3.13 -23.78 1.06
C LEU A 203 4.33 -24.11 0.17
N GLU A 204 4.33 -25.28 -0.46
CA GLU A 204 5.21 -25.55 -1.61
C GLU A 204 4.47 -25.21 -2.91
N VAL A 205 5.17 -24.52 -3.81
CA VAL A 205 4.75 -24.28 -5.19
C VAL A 205 5.30 -25.41 -6.05
N LEU A 206 4.44 -26.39 -6.35
CA LEU A 206 4.82 -27.54 -7.16
C LEU A 206 5.03 -27.13 -8.62
N SER A 207 5.98 -27.79 -9.30
CA SER A 207 6.26 -27.58 -10.72
C SER A 207 5.06 -27.82 -11.64
N THR A 208 4.05 -28.55 -11.16
CA THR A 208 2.75 -28.74 -11.84
C THR A 208 1.84 -27.50 -11.81
N GLY A 209 2.25 -26.42 -11.15
CA GLY A 209 1.42 -25.24 -10.90
C GLY A 209 0.34 -25.51 -9.86
N LYS A 210 0.70 -26.21 -8.78
CA LYS A 210 -0.20 -26.53 -7.66
C LYS A 210 0.43 -26.11 -6.34
N LEU A 211 -0.39 -25.59 -5.45
CA LEU A 211 -0.02 -25.28 -4.07
C LEU A 211 -0.22 -26.52 -3.19
N LEU A 212 0.77 -26.81 -2.36
CA LEU A 212 0.73 -27.87 -1.36
C LEU A 212 0.95 -27.26 0.03
N PRO A 213 -0.08 -27.18 0.90
CA PRO A 213 0.09 -26.80 2.29
C PRO A 213 0.98 -27.81 3.01
N LEU A 214 2.11 -27.35 3.54
CA LEU A 214 3.10 -28.19 4.23
C LEU A 214 3.08 -28.01 5.74
N GLY A 215 2.79 -26.80 6.23
CA GLY A 215 2.74 -26.56 7.65
C GLY A 215 2.11 -25.23 8.04
N PHE A 216 1.99 -25.04 9.34
CA PHE A 216 1.39 -23.86 9.93
C PHE A 216 2.14 -23.47 11.21
N LEU A 217 2.48 -22.18 11.37
CA LEU A 217 3.11 -21.61 12.56
C LEU A 217 2.16 -20.58 13.20
N PRO A 218 1.72 -20.77 14.45
CA PRO A 218 0.95 -19.75 15.16
C PRO A 218 1.81 -18.54 15.55
N PRO A 219 1.20 -17.37 15.80
CA PRO A 219 1.92 -16.22 16.32
C PRO A 219 2.48 -16.50 17.72
N ALA A 220 3.46 -15.71 18.13
CA ALA A 220 4.06 -15.84 19.47
C ALA A 220 3.21 -15.23 20.60
N ALA A 221 2.12 -14.53 20.28
CA ALA A 221 1.23 -13.88 21.25
C ALA A 221 -0.25 -14.31 21.08
N PRO A 222 -1.09 -14.16 22.12
CA PRO A 222 -2.52 -14.48 22.05
C PRO A 222 -3.28 -13.62 21.03
N LEU A 223 -4.14 -14.24 20.22
CA LEU A 223 -4.91 -13.55 19.18
C LEU A 223 -5.83 -12.46 19.73
N ASN A 224 -5.87 -11.32 19.04
CA ASN A 224 -6.86 -10.25 19.17
C ASN A 224 -7.01 -9.54 17.81
N ARG A 225 -7.80 -8.46 17.73
CA ARG A 225 -8.06 -7.74 16.47
C ARG A 225 -6.79 -7.32 15.70
N ASN A 226 -5.66 -7.07 16.38
CA ASN A 226 -4.41 -6.67 15.74
C ASN A 226 -3.65 -7.84 15.08
N ALA A 227 -4.10 -9.09 15.24
CA ALA A 227 -3.46 -10.23 14.61
C ALA A 227 -3.69 -10.32 13.09
N LEU A 228 -4.47 -9.42 12.48
CA LEU A 228 -4.74 -9.44 11.03
C LEU A 228 -3.48 -9.24 10.19
N TRP A 229 -2.55 -8.40 10.65
CA TRP A 229 -1.35 -8.03 9.91
C TRP A 229 -0.16 -8.85 10.35
N LYS A 230 0.43 -9.55 9.37
CA LYS A 230 1.72 -10.22 9.47
C LYS A 230 2.54 -9.78 8.29
N GLU A 231 3.71 -9.20 8.54
CA GLU A 231 4.63 -8.77 7.50
C GLU A 231 5.81 -9.72 7.45
N ILE A 232 6.13 -10.17 6.23
CA ILE A 232 7.03 -11.30 6.01
C ILE A 232 8.12 -10.91 5.03
N ARG A 233 9.38 -11.23 5.36
CA ARG A 233 10.53 -11.10 4.46
C ARG A 233 11.48 -12.27 4.58
N SER A 234 12.10 -12.63 3.46
CA SER A 234 13.18 -13.61 3.42
C SER A 234 14.51 -13.01 3.85
N TYR A 235 15.31 -13.84 4.52
CA TYR A 235 16.74 -13.68 4.68
C TYR A 235 17.41 -15.03 4.42
N LYS A 236 18.06 -15.21 3.26
CA LYS A 236 18.59 -16.51 2.84
C LYS A 236 17.49 -17.58 2.87
N ASN A 237 17.65 -18.62 3.68
CA ASN A 237 16.64 -19.67 3.91
C ASN A 237 15.72 -19.41 5.11
N PHE A 238 15.81 -18.26 5.77
CA PHE A 238 14.99 -17.92 6.93
C PHE A 238 13.87 -16.95 6.56
N MET A 239 12.67 -17.15 7.09
CA MET A 239 11.58 -16.17 7.00
C MET A 239 11.42 -15.44 8.33
N LEU A 240 11.46 -14.12 8.25
CA LEU A 240 11.16 -13.20 9.34
C LEU A 240 9.67 -12.86 9.26
N ILE A 241 8.97 -13.01 10.38
CA ILE A 241 7.53 -12.79 10.48
C ILE A 241 7.29 -11.78 11.60
N ALA A 242 6.98 -10.55 11.21
CA ALA A 242 6.54 -9.47 12.10
C ALA A 242 5.01 -9.44 12.22
N SER A 243 4.51 -8.75 13.25
CA SER A 243 3.07 -8.67 13.53
C SER A 243 2.72 -7.41 14.32
N GLU A 244 1.55 -6.86 14.03
CA GLU A 244 0.91 -5.77 14.81
C GLU A 244 0.42 -6.25 16.20
N LEU A 245 0.44 -7.56 16.44
CA LEU A 245 0.03 -8.14 17.70
C LEU A 245 1.10 -7.94 18.78
N GLU A 246 0.74 -7.18 19.83
CA GLU A 246 1.60 -6.91 21.00
C GLU A 246 2.19 -8.18 21.61
N GLY A 247 3.50 -8.13 21.92
CA GLY A 247 4.27 -9.26 22.44
C GLY A 247 4.68 -10.31 21.40
N SER A 248 4.35 -10.16 20.12
CA SER A 248 4.72 -11.13 19.08
C SER A 248 6.20 -11.13 18.71
N GLY A 249 6.90 -10.00 18.82
CA GLY A 249 8.26 -9.83 18.29
C GLY A 249 8.35 -10.11 16.79
N VAL A 250 9.54 -10.50 16.32
CA VAL A 250 9.78 -11.02 14.98
C VAL A 250 10.20 -12.48 15.08
N GLN A 251 9.33 -13.40 14.63
CA GLN A 251 9.61 -14.84 14.60
C GLN A 251 10.54 -15.16 13.42
N ILE A 252 11.58 -15.96 13.63
CA ILE A 252 12.54 -16.37 12.58
C ILE A 252 12.44 -17.87 12.36
N PHE A 253 11.93 -18.27 11.19
CA PHE A 253 11.70 -19.66 10.83
C PHE A 253 12.66 -20.13 9.73
N ASP A 254 13.29 -21.29 9.90
CA ASP A 254 14.13 -21.91 8.87
C ASP A 254 13.29 -22.73 7.88
N MET A 255 13.24 -22.26 6.64
CA MET A 255 12.44 -22.87 5.57
C MET A 255 12.96 -24.24 5.13
N THR A 256 14.23 -24.58 5.42
CA THR A 256 14.78 -25.91 5.08
C THR A 256 14.06 -27.05 5.82
N LYS A 257 13.39 -26.73 6.96
CA LYS A 257 12.52 -27.67 7.69
C LYS A 257 11.37 -28.20 6.84
N LEU A 258 10.95 -27.46 5.81
CA LEU A 258 9.88 -27.88 4.90
C LEU A 258 10.34 -28.97 3.91
N LEU A 259 11.66 -29.07 3.65
CA LEU A 259 12.20 -29.96 2.62
C LEU A 259 11.96 -31.44 2.93
N THR A 260 11.84 -31.79 4.22
CA THR A 260 11.73 -33.17 4.71
C THR A 260 10.32 -33.57 5.14
N ILE A 261 9.33 -32.67 5.00
CA ILE A 261 7.94 -32.96 5.34
C ILE A 261 7.38 -33.97 4.35
N ASP A 262 6.76 -35.05 4.87
CA ASP A 262 5.98 -35.98 4.07
C ASP A 262 4.59 -35.37 3.77
N PRO A 263 4.25 -35.12 2.49
CA PRO A 263 2.94 -34.59 2.10
C PRO A 263 1.75 -35.40 2.61
N ALA A 264 1.91 -36.70 2.87
CA ALA A 264 0.84 -37.55 3.42
C ALA A 264 0.48 -37.22 4.88
N THR A 265 1.36 -36.51 5.58
CA THR A 265 1.21 -36.11 6.99
C THR A 265 1.05 -34.60 7.18
N ALA A 266 1.08 -33.84 6.08
CA ALA A 266 0.90 -32.40 6.08
C ALA A 266 -0.59 -31.99 6.28
N PRO A 267 -0.86 -30.77 6.80
CA PRO A 267 0.11 -29.78 7.27
C PRO A 267 0.69 -30.12 8.66
N VAL A 268 1.99 -29.90 8.83
CA VAL A 268 2.65 -29.96 10.15
C VAL A 268 2.32 -28.71 10.96
N HIS A 269 1.85 -28.89 12.20
CA HIS A 269 1.62 -27.77 13.12
C HIS A 269 2.89 -27.47 13.92
N PHE A 270 3.58 -26.39 13.54
CA PHE A 270 4.75 -25.89 14.25
C PHE A 270 4.36 -25.14 15.53
N THR A 271 5.34 -24.95 16.40
CA THR A 271 5.24 -24.22 17.66
C THR A 271 6.38 -23.21 17.77
N GLN A 272 6.35 -22.38 18.80
CA GLN A 272 7.47 -21.46 19.07
C GLN A 272 8.80 -22.19 19.31
N ALA A 273 8.76 -23.47 19.75
CA ALA A 273 9.97 -24.30 19.91
C ALA A 273 10.60 -24.70 18.57
N ASP A 274 9.87 -24.54 17.46
CA ASP A 274 10.35 -24.81 16.11
C ASP A 274 10.95 -23.57 15.44
N LEU A 275 10.98 -22.42 16.12
CA LEU A 275 11.68 -21.24 15.61
C LEU A 275 13.20 -21.45 15.66
N THR A 276 13.90 -20.83 14.72
CA THR A 276 15.36 -20.71 14.80
C THR A 276 15.75 -19.64 15.81
N GLY A 277 15.06 -18.50 15.75
CA GLY A 277 15.25 -17.39 16.68
C GLY A 277 14.01 -16.52 16.77
N HIS A 278 14.04 -15.58 17.71
CA HIS A 278 12.91 -14.70 18.00
C HIS A 278 13.44 -13.36 18.50
N PHE A 279 13.25 -12.30 17.72
CA PHE A 279 13.65 -10.96 18.10
C PHE A 279 12.52 -10.27 18.89
N THR A 280 12.76 -9.95 20.16
CA THR A 280 11.74 -9.39 21.06
C THR A 280 12.09 -8.01 21.63
N ASP A 281 13.22 -7.41 21.23
CA ASP A 281 13.67 -6.09 21.71
C ASP A 281 12.97 -4.95 20.96
N LEU A 282 11.65 -4.93 21.10
CA LEU A 282 10.71 -3.94 20.57
C LEU A 282 9.91 -3.33 21.74
N PRO A 283 9.56 -2.04 21.72
CA PRO A 283 8.97 -1.35 22.87
C PRO A 283 7.72 -2.02 23.46
N LEU A 284 6.78 -2.46 22.62
CA LEU A 284 5.61 -3.27 23.01
C LEU A 284 5.63 -4.70 22.43
N GLY A 285 6.76 -5.15 21.89
CA GLY A 285 6.83 -6.45 21.23
C GLY A 285 6.01 -6.55 19.93
N ARG A 286 5.72 -5.44 19.25
CA ARG A 286 5.06 -5.44 17.93
C ARG A 286 5.75 -4.49 16.97
N SER A 287 5.55 -4.72 15.68
CA SER A 287 5.99 -3.84 14.60
C SER A 287 4.97 -3.89 13.46
N HIS A 288 4.84 -2.79 12.71
CA HIS A 288 4.00 -2.78 11.53
C HIS A 288 4.60 -3.64 10.43
N ASN A 289 5.91 -3.49 10.20
CA ASN A 289 6.61 -4.17 9.12
C ASN A 289 7.99 -4.67 9.56
N VAL A 290 8.61 -5.54 8.75
CA VAL A 290 10.01 -5.94 8.84
C VAL A 290 10.62 -5.94 7.45
N VAL A 291 11.82 -5.40 7.33
CA VAL A 291 12.57 -5.30 6.06
C VAL A 291 13.95 -5.89 6.25
N VAL A 292 14.52 -6.47 5.20
CA VAL A 292 15.79 -7.20 5.25
C VAL A 292 16.76 -6.60 4.24
N ASN A 293 17.99 -6.32 4.68
CA ASN A 293 19.13 -6.16 3.79
C ASN A 293 19.97 -7.44 3.90
N GLU A 294 19.79 -8.33 2.93
CA GLU A 294 20.45 -9.65 2.94
C GLU A 294 21.96 -9.54 2.72
N GLU A 295 22.43 -8.57 1.90
CA GLU A 295 23.84 -8.36 1.62
C GLU A 295 24.63 -7.96 2.88
N SER A 296 24.04 -7.07 3.69
CA SER A 296 24.63 -6.59 4.94
C SER A 296 24.19 -7.36 6.18
N ASN A 297 23.46 -8.47 6.01
CA ASN A 297 23.05 -9.40 7.08
C ASN A 297 22.32 -8.73 8.25
N PHE A 298 21.41 -7.78 7.98
CA PHE A 298 20.58 -7.17 9.03
C PHE A 298 19.12 -7.03 8.58
N ALA A 299 18.24 -6.84 9.56
CA ALA A 299 16.86 -6.43 9.33
C ALA A 299 16.52 -5.15 10.12
N ALA A 300 15.47 -4.49 9.68
CA ALA A 300 14.87 -3.38 10.40
C ALA A 300 13.37 -3.63 10.58
N THR A 301 12.84 -3.42 11.79
CA THR A 301 11.38 -3.30 11.97
C THR A 301 10.96 -1.86 11.74
N ALA A 302 9.76 -1.65 11.21
CA ALA A 302 9.14 -0.34 11.03
C ALA A 302 7.82 -0.26 11.83
N GLY A 303 7.45 0.93 12.30
CA GLY A 303 6.17 1.17 12.95
C GLY A 303 6.01 0.52 14.32
N SER A 304 7.09 0.36 15.07
CA SER A 304 7.08 -0.20 16.43
C SER A 304 6.66 0.87 17.45
N VAL A 305 5.44 0.81 17.98
CA VAL A 305 4.91 1.84 18.90
C VAL A 305 5.35 1.58 20.36
N PRO A 306 5.29 2.58 21.27
CA PRO A 306 4.67 3.91 21.13
C PRO A 306 5.51 4.92 20.35
N ARG A 307 4.88 5.93 19.72
CA ARG A 307 5.60 6.99 18.95
C ARG A 307 6.42 7.95 19.82
N ASP A 308 6.23 7.92 21.14
CA ASP A 308 6.98 8.72 22.12
C ASP A 308 8.15 7.95 22.76
N ASP A 309 8.43 6.72 22.30
CA ASP A 309 9.61 5.96 22.70
C ASP A 309 10.90 6.53 22.08
N ALA A 310 12.06 6.03 22.52
CA ALA A 310 13.35 6.50 22.03
C ALA A 310 13.56 6.25 20.52
N CYS A 311 12.90 5.25 19.95
CA CYS A 311 12.93 4.93 18.53
C CYS A 311 11.80 5.59 17.73
N GLY A 312 10.86 6.29 18.38
CA GLY A 312 9.84 7.14 17.73
C GLY A 312 8.92 6.41 16.74
N ALA A 313 8.74 5.10 16.90
CA ALA A 313 8.15 4.21 15.88
C ALA A 313 8.82 4.23 14.49
N GLY A 314 10.06 4.69 14.42
CA GLY A 314 10.90 4.61 13.23
C GLY A 314 11.56 3.23 13.06
N LEU A 315 12.70 3.21 12.37
CA LEU A 315 13.43 1.97 12.06
C LEU A 315 14.16 1.45 13.30
N ILE A 316 13.96 0.17 13.65
CA ILE A 316 14.76 -0.52 14.69
C ILE A 316 15.56 -1.62 14.02
N PHE A 317 16.89 -1.52 14.08
CA PHE A 317 17.83 -2.42 13.40
C PHE A 317 18.23 -3.59 14.30
N PHE A 318 18.35 -4.78 13.72
CA PHE A 318 18.86 -5.97 14.41
C PHE A 318 19.69 -6.87 13.48
N ASP A 319 20.67 -7.54 14.07
CA ASP A 319 21.62 -8.41 13.37
C ASP A 319 20.99 -9.75 12.98
N LEU A 320 21.33 -10.23 11.79
CA LEU A 320 20.95 -11.54 11.26
C LEU A 320 22.16 -12.42 10.94
N THR A 321 23.37 -12.05 11.37
CA THR A 321 24.55 -12.89 11.21
C THR A 321 24.38 -14.24 11.92
N ASP A 322 23.77 -14.23 13.11
CA ASP A 322 23.28 -15.43 13.81
C ASP A 322 21.75 -15.37 14.00
N PRO A 323 20.96 -15.94 13.06
CA PRO A 323 19.50 -15.92 13.14
C PRO A 323 18.93 -16.62 14.38
N SER A 324 19.72 -17.43 15.10
CA SER A 324 19.28 -18.07 16.34
C SER A 324 19.34 -17.16 17.56
N ASN A 325 20.09 -16.06 17.46
CA ASN A 325 20.27 -15.08 18.52
C ASN A 325 20.31 -13.64 17.95
N PRO A 326 19.21 -13.14 17.37
CA PRO A 326 19.17 -11.79 16.80
C PRO A 326 19.33 -10.72 17.90
N THR A 327 20.20 -9.75 17.66
CA THR A 327 20.48 -8.68 18.63
C THR A 327 20.22 -7.30 18.05
N LYS A 328 19.64 -6.41 18.85
CA LYS A 328 19.40 -5.01 18.47
C LYS A 328 20.73 -4.28 18.22
N LEU A 329 20.79 -3.57 17.11
CA LEU A 329 21.96 -2.79 16.67
C LEU A 329 21.79 -1.29 16.91
N GLY A 330 20.55 -0.81 16.93
CA GLY A 330 20.22 0.60 17.09
C GLY A 330 18.84 0.92 16.55
N CYS A 331 18.48 2.19 16.47
CA CYS A 331 17.26 2.65 15.82
C CYS A 331 17.38 4.08 15.30
N ASN A 332 16.46 4.47 14.42
CA ASN A 332 16.30 5.83 13.92
C ASN A 332 14.84 6.27 13.97
N GLY A 333 14.52 7.12 14.95
CA GLY A 333 13.21 7.77 15.08
C GLY A 333 13.21 9.23 14.65
N ALA A 334 14.26 9.72 13.97
CA ALA A 334 14.45 11.16 13.78
C ALA A 334 13.37 11.83 12.91
N ASP A 335 12.73 11.08 12.00
CA ASP A 335 11.59 11.53 11.20
C ASP A 335 10.23 10.97 11.69
N GLY A 336 10.24 10.28 12.84
CA GLY A 336 9.04 9.65 13.41
C GLY A 336 8.72 8.30 12.79
N TYR A 337 7.43 8.04 12.58
CA TYR A 337 6.93 6.75 12.16
C TYR A 337 7.34 6.38 10.74
N VAL A 338 7.77 5.14 10.58
CA VAL A 338 8.06 4.54 9.28
C VAL A 338 7.04 3.42 9.07
N HIS A 339 6.31 3.44 7.96
CA HIS A 339 5.29 2.44 7.65
C HIS A 339 5.91 1.21 7.00
N ASP A 340 6.66 1.43 5.92
CA ASP A 340 7.47 0.43 5.22
C ASP A 340 8.82 1.05 4.83
N ALA A 341 9.78 0.22 4.44
CA ALA A 341 11.05 0.66 3.91
C ALA A 341 11.65 -0.34 2.91
N GLN A 342 12.61 0.13 2.12
CA GLN A 342 13.52 -0.75 1.38
C GLN A 342 14.95 -0.44 1.78
N CYS A 343 15.65 -1.41 2.39
CA CYS A 343 17.04 -1.25 2.83
C CYS A 343 17.98 -2.07 1.94
N LEU A 344 18.94 -1.40 1.31
CA LEU A 344 19.87 -1.98 0.34
C LEU A 344 21.30 -1.48 0.59
N VAL A 345 22.29 -2.24 0.11
CA VAL A 345 23.60 -1.65 -0.17
C VAL A 345 23.46 -0.78 -1.42
N TYR A 346 23.93 0.46 -1.34
CA TYR A 346 23.79 1.43 -2.42
C TYR A 346 24.85 1.22 -3.49
N HIS A 347 24.37 1.04 -4.72
CA HIS A 347 25.18 0.89 -5.93
C HIS A 347 24.77 1.85 -7.04
N GLY A 348 24.03 2.92 -6.72
CA GLY A 348 23.51 3.86 -7.71
C GLY A 348 24.52 4.93 -8.17
N PRO A 349 24.07 5.93 -8.95
CA PRO A 349 24.95 6.95 -9.54
C PRO A 349 25.53 7.97 -8.52
N ASP A 350 24.98 8.07 -7.30
CA ASP A 350 25.50 8.97 -6.26
C ASP A 350 26.75 8.37 -5.59
N THR A 351 27.90 8.52 -6.25
CA THR A 351 29.18 7.92 -5.83
C THR A 351 29.64 8.24 -4.40
N LYS A 352 29.04 9.23 -3.73
CA LYS A 352 29.30 9.54 -2.31
C LYS A 352 28.84 8.41 -1.37
N TYR A 353 27.80 7.67 -1.77
CA TYR A 353 27.15 6.64 -0.96
C TYR A 353 27.40 5.22 -1.45
N GLU A 354 28.25 5.02 -2.47
CA GLU A 354 28.62 3.68 -2.95
C GLU A 354 29.06 2.76 -1.80
N GLY A 355 28.46 1.56 -1.74
CA GLY A 355 28.74 0.55 -0.73
C GLY A 355 28.20 0.86 0.68
N ARG A 356 27.40 1.91 0.85
CA ARG A 356 26.73 2.23 2.11
C ARG A 356 25.39 1.52 2.23
N ASP A 357 24.94 1.30 3.45
CA ASP A 357 23.59 0.79 3.69
C ASP A 357 22.60 1.95 3.68
N ILE A 358 21.71 1.96 2.69
CA ILE A 358 20.69 2.99 2.51
C ILE A 358 19.31 2.37 2.72
N CYS A 359 18.47 3.03 3.54
CA CYS A 359 17.05 2.69 3.63
C CYS A 359 16.21 3.81 3.01
N TYR A 360 15.32 3.44 2.10
CA TYR A 360 14.26 4.29 1.57
C TYR A 360 13.01 4.06 2.42
N GLY A 361 12.68 4.98 3.31
CA GLY A 361 11.53 4.89 4.22
C GLY A 361 10.30 5.61 3.68
N TYR A 362 9.16 4.96 3.86
CA TYR A 362 7.83 5.44 3.47
C TYR A 362 7.05 5.76 4.74
N ASN A 363 6.96 7.06 5.07
CA ASN A 363 6.71 7.53 6.44
C ASN A 363 5.32 8.15 6.62
N GLU A 364 4.30 7.68 5.89
CA GLU A 364 2.93 8.22 5.86
C GLU A 364 2.82 9.62 5.24
N ASP A 365 3.76 10.52 5.52
CA ASP A 365 3.76 11.93 5.12
C ASP A 365 4.98 12.35 4.28
N SER A 366 5.89 11.42 4.04
CA SER A 366 7.16 11.68 3.38
C SER A 366 7.83 10.43 2.84
N LEU A 367 8.64 10.64 1.80
CA LEU A 367 9.73 9.75 1.41
C LEU A 367 11.00 10.23 2.12
N THR A 368 11.58 9.39 2.97
CA THR A 368 12.79 9.72 3.75
C THR A 368 13.91 8.75 3.43
N ILE A 369 15.07 9.28 3.04
CA ILE A 369 16.24 8.47 2.69
C ILE A 369 17.23 8.51 3.85
N TYR A 370 17.58 7.35 4.37
CA TYR A 370 18.48 7.18 5.51
C TYR A 370 19.80 6.56 5.08
N ASP A 371 20.91 7.03 5.66
CA ASP A 371 22.16 6.29 5.71
C ASP A 371 22.22 5.54 7.04
N VAL A 372 22.13 4.22 6.95
CA VAL A 372 22.08 3.29 8.09
C VAL A 372 23.34 2.43 8.19
N THR A 373 24.44 2.88 7.56
CA THR A 373 25.73 2.16 7.60
C THR A 373 26.18 1.91 9.04
N ASP A 374 26.12 2.94 9.89
CA ASP A 374 26.20 2.82 11.35
C ASP A 374 24.79 2.76 11.93
N LYS A 375 24.31 1.56 12.29
CA LYS A 375 22.95 1.32 12.78
C LYS A 375 22.68 2.01 14.12
N ALA A 376 23.73 2.23 14.92
CA ALA A 376 23.62 2.89 16.22
C ALA A 376 23.54 4.42 16.08
N ASN A 377 24.11 4.98 14.99
CA ASN A 377 24.18 6.41 14.73
C ASN A 377 23.71 6.77 13.31
N SER A 378 22.66 6.12 12.83
CA SER A 378 22.15 6.35 11.47
C SER A 378 21.64 7.78 11.28
N THR A 379 21.71 8.27 10.05
CA THR A 379 21.39 9.68 9.71
C THR A 379 20.38 9.76 8.58
N ILE A 380 19.57 10.82 8.57
CA ILE A 380 18.72 11.17 7.44
C ILE A 380 19.54 11.95 6.42
N LEU A 381 19.44 11.55 5.15
CA LEU A 381 20.05 12.24 4.00
C LEU A 381 19.10 13.23 3.36
N SER A 382 17.83 12.89 3.29
CA SER A 382 16.78 13.75 2.76
C SER A 382 15.41 13.37 3.30
N ILE A 383 14.55 14.37 3.43
CA ILE A 383 13.11 14.22 3.66
C ILE A 383 12.40 14.92 2.51
N THR A 384 11.61 14.17 1.76
CA THR A 384 10.77 14.69 0.67
C THR A 384 9.33 14.61 1.11
N SER A 385 8.87 15.71 1.72
CA SER A 385 7.53 15.79 2.28
C SER A 385 6.49 16.12 1.21
N VAL A 386 5.24 15.71 1.46
CA VAL A 386 4.12 16.10 0.61
C VAL A 386 3.90 17.61 0.66
N SER A 387 3.67 18.22 -0.51
CA SER A 387 3.21 19.61 -0.59
C SER A 387 1.72 19.71 -0.81
N ASN A 388 1.08 20.65 -0.12
CA ASN A 388 -0.33 20.98 -0.36
C ASN A 388 -0.53 21.42 -1.82
N PHE A 389 -1.41 20.73 -2.54
CA PHE A 389 -2.27 21.40 -3.50
C PHE A 389 -3.17 22.33 -2.66
N LEU A 390 -2.97 23.65 -2.79
CA LEU A 390 -3.91 24.63 -2.26
C LEU A 390 -5.29 24.33 -2.85
N SER A 391 -6.32 24.24 -1.99
CA SER A 391 -7.73 24.03 -2.32
C SER A 391 -8.14 24.40 -3.75
N PRO A 392 -8.98 23.59 -4.42
CA PRO A 392 -9.58 23.98 -5.69
C PRO A 392 -10.30 25.33 -5.53
N GLY A 393 -9.79 26.36 -6.22
CA GLY A 393 -10.35 27.72 -6.22
C GLY A 393 -9.37 28.88 -6.00
N SER A 394 -8.10 28.65 -5.64
CA SER A 394 -7.17 29.77 -5.35
C SER A 394 -6.46 30.37 -6.58
N GLY A 395 -6.43 29.68 -7.72
CA GLY A 395 -5.83 30.19 -8.97
C GLY A 395 -4.32 30.44 -8.91
N VAL A 396 -3.63 29.95 -7.88
CA VAL A 396 -2.18 30.06 -7.72
C VAL A 396 -1.54 28.69 -7.95
N TYR A 397 -0.95 28.50 -9.12
CA TYR A 397 -0.04 27.40 -9.38
C TYR A 397 1.23 27.63 -8.56
N THR A 398 1.38 26.90 -7.46
CA THR A 398 2.62 26.96 -6.66
C THR A 398 3.61 26.00 -7.30
N LYS A 399 4.67 26.55 -7.89
CA LYS A 399 5.80 25.78 -8.41
C LYS A 399 6.30 24.83 -7.30
N LEU A 400 6.19 23.52 -7.52
CA LEU A 400 6.79 22.51 -6.63
C LEU A 400 8.27 22.88 -6.42
N THR A 401 8.67 22.99 -5.17
CA THR A 401 10.09 23.16 -4.82
C THR A 401 10.76 21.79 -4.79
N GLN A 402 12.08 21.75 -4.77
CA GLN A 402 12.86 20.52 -4.95
C GLN A 402 12.57 19.39 -3.93
N ASN A 403 11.95 19.70 -2.79
CA ASN A 403 11.68 18.77 -1.68
C ASN A 403 10.18 18.59 -1.42
N GLN A 404 9.38 18.59 -2.48
CA GLN A 404 7.92 18.55 -2.43
C GLN A 404 7.35 17.66 -3.54
N TYR A 405 6.37 16.82 -3.22
CA TYR A 405 5.63 16.02 -4.19
C TYR A 405 4.11 16.17 -3.97
N GLU A 406 3.31 16.11 -5.03
CA GLU A 406 1.91 16.58 -5.05
C GLU A 406 0.93 15.54 -4.53
N GLY A 407 0.11 15.89 -3.53
CA GLY A 407 -1.19 15.25 -3.31
C GLY A 407 -1.24 13.93 -2.54
N ALA A 408 -0.12 13.42 -2.04
CA ALA A 408 -0.09 12.22 -1.20
C ALA A 408 -0.79 12.41 0.16
N THR A 409 -1.51 11.37 0.59
CA THR A 409 -2.30 11.30 1.82
C THR A 409 -1.76 10.27 2.81
N PHE A 410 -1.15 9.20 2.32
CA PHE A 410 -0.53 8.16 3.11
C PHE A 410 0.58 7.46 2.31
N THR A 411 1.79 8.03 2.37
CA THR A 411 3.01 7.43 1.77
C THR A 411 3.23 6.03 2.32
N HIS A 412 2.86 5.03 1.54
CA HIS A 412 2.62 3.68 2.03
C HIS A 412 3.83 2.78 1.77
N GLN A 413 4.13 2.52 0.50
CA GLN A 413 5.28 1.70 0.12
C GLN A 413 5.90 2.21 -1.18
N GLY A 414 7.09 1.70 -1.48
CA GLY A 414 7.73 1.90 -2.76
C GLY A 414 8.91 0.97 -2.99
N TRP A 415 9.45 1.00 -4.20
CA TRP A 415 10.56 0.15 -4.62
C TRP A 415 11.47 0.87 -5.62
N VAL A 416 12.78 0.67 -5.49
CA VAL A 416 13.75 1.14 -6.49
C VAL A 416 13.56 0.41 -7.81
N ASN A 417 13.87 1.08 -8.92
CA ASN A 417 13.80 0.51 -10.26
C ASN A 417 14.74 -0.68 -10.46
N ASN A 418 15.88 -0.67 -9.78
CA ASN A 418 16.90 -1.70 -9.85
C ASN A 418 17.72 -1.73 -8.54
N MET A 419 17.84 -2.91 -7.93
CA MET A 419 18.58 -3.08 -6.67
C MET A 419 20.10 -2.93 -6.83
N SER A 420 20.65 -3.12 -8.03
CA SER A 420 22.08 -3.01 -8.34
C SER A 420 22.47 -1.70 -9.05
N TRP A 421 21.50 -0.85 -9.43
CA TRP A 421 21.75 0.47 -10.02
C TRP A 421 20.55 1.40 -9.77
N GLN A 422 20.55 2.03 -8.60
CA GLN A 422 19.37 2.70 -8.02
C GLN A 422 19.25 4.15 -8.55
N THR A 423 18.51 4.36 -9.64
CA THR A 423 18.32 5.67 -10.30
C THR A 423 16.93 6.25 -10.08
N TYR A 424 15.91 5.39 -10.01
CA TYR A 424 14.52 5.77 -9.82
C TYR A 424 13.86 4.97 -8.70
N LEU A 425 12.82 5.55 -8.11
CA LEU A 425 11.97 4.92 -7.10
C LEU A 425 10.50 5.12 -7.48
N PHE A 426 9.72 4.07 -7.30
CA PHE A 426 8.27 4.02 -7.51
C PHE A 426 7.57 3.95 -6.17
N LEU A 427 6.54 4.76 -5.95
CA LEU A 427 5.88 4.91 -4.65
C LEU A 427 4.37 4.90 -4.81
N ASP A 428 3.66 4.17 -3.94
CA ASP A 428 2.20 4.12 -3.82
C ASP A 428 1.69 4.89 -2.59
N ASP A 429 0.42 5.28 -2.64
CA ASP A 429 -0.28 6.00 -1.57
C ASP A 429 -1.64 5.34 -1.29
N GLU A 430 -1.77 4.72 -0.13
CA GLU A 430 -2.85 3.74 0.10
C GLU A 430 -4.25 4.35 0.35
N ILE A 431 -4.38 5.67 0.50
CA ILE A 431 -5.65 6.28 0.91
C ILE A 431 -6.11 7.43 -0.01
N ASP A 432 -5.33 7.78 -1.04
CA ASP A 432 -5.61 8.96 -1.85
C ASP A 432 -6.88 8.79 -2.70
N GLU A 433 -7.24 7.56 -3.09
CA GLU A 433 -8.49 7.27 -3.80
C GLU A 433 -9.72 7.35 -2.91
N GLU A 434 -9.62 6.90 -1.65
CA GLU A 434 -10.73 6.95 -0.70
C GLU A 434 -11.00 8.40 -0.26
N GLU A 435 -9.94 9.14 0.07
CA GLU A 435 -10.04 10.55 0.45
C GLU A 435 -10.31 11.47 -0.75
N ARG A 436 -10.27 10.94 -1.96
CA ARG A 436 -10.40 11.68 -3.22
C ARG A 436 -9.41 12.85 -3.26
N ALA A 437 -8.17 12.56 -2.92
CA ALA A 437 -7.11 13.52 -2.75
C ALA A 437 -6.14 13.50 -3.91
N GLY A 438 -5.50 14.65 -4.13
CA GLY A 438 -4.37 14.77 -5.03
C GLY A 438 -4.65 14.23 -6.44
N PRO A 439 -3.62 13.63 -7.05
CA PRO A 439 -3.75 12.96 -8.33
C PRO A 439 -4.82 11.86 -8.39
N ALA A 440 -5.12 11.16 -7.31
CA ALA A 440 -6.08 10.07 -7.30
C ALA A 440 -7.50 10.50 -6.91
N ALA A 441 -7.83 11.80 -6.96
CA ALA A 441 -9.16 12.32 -6.63
C ALA A 441 -10.33 11.73 -7.45
N ASP A 442 -10.03 11.22 -8.65
CA ASP A 442 -10.94 10.49 -9.52
C ASP A 442 -11.02 8.97 -9.23
N GLN A 443 -10.32 8.52 -8.19
CA GLN A 443 -10.26 7.16 -7.63
C GLN A 443 -9.51 6.14 -8.50
N TYR A 444 -8.62 6.61 -9.37
CA TYR A 444 -7.70 5.76 -10.12
C TYR A 444 -6.33 5.81 -9.46
N PRO A 445 -5.79 4.65 -9.01
CA PRO A 445 -4.52 4.62 -8.29
C PRO A 445 -3.35 5.25 -9.01
N VAL A 446 -2.41 5.79 -8.22
CA VAL A 446 -1.30 6.58 -8.71
C VAL A 446 0.03 6.08 -8.15
N THR A 447 0.90 5.64 -9.05
CA THR A 447 2.31 5.38 -8.74
C THR A 447 3.14 6.64 -9.00
N TYR A 448 3.71 7.22 -7.95
CA TYR A 448 4.61 8.37 -8.03
C TYR A 448 6.02 7.92 -8.45
N ILE A 449 6.69 8.71 -9.30
CA ILE A 449 8.01 8.39 -9.84
C ILE A 449 9.03 9.42 -9.34
N PHE A 450 10.05 8.95 -8.64
CA PHE A 450 11.12 9.77 -8.08
C PHE A 450 12.46 9.47 -8.77
N ASP A 451 13.13 10.51 -9.24
CA ASP A 451 14.57 10.45 -9.55
C ASP A 451 15.34 10.54 -8.23
N ILE A 452 16.09 9.48 -7.92
CA ILE A 452 16.91 9.34 -6.71
C ILE A 452 18.41 9.31 -7.04
N SER A 453 18.81 9.82 -8.22
CA SER A 453 20.22 9.88 -8.63
C SER A 453 21.09 10.74 -7.72
N SER A 454 20.46 11.56 -6.86
CA SER A 454 21.08 12.29 -5.75
C SER A 454 20.29 11.97 -4.48
N LEU A 455 20.87 11.20 -3.56
CA LEU A 455 20.17 10.74 -2.35
C LEU A 455 19.83 11.89 -1.38
N GLU A 456 20.60 12.98 -1.43
CA GLU A 456 20.37 14.20 -0.64
C GLU A 456 19.31 15.13 -1.24
N ALA A 457 18.84 14.86 -2.47
CA ALA A 457 17.89 15.72 -3.16
C ALA A 457 17.04 14.95 -4.19
N PRO A 458 16.29 13.91 -3.77
CA PRO A 458 15.40 13.17 -4.64
C PRO A 458 14.29 14.08 -5.18
N LYS A 459 13.77 13.78 -6.38
CA LYS A 459 12.80 14.63 -7.07
C LYS A 459 11.66 13.81 -7.65
N GLN A 460 10.43 14.17 -7.35
CA GLN A 460 9.29 13.64 -8.11
C GLN A 460 9.39 14.15 -9.56
N THR A 461 9.58 13.24 -10.51
CA THR A 461 9.72 13.56 -11.94
C THR A 461 8.47 13.22 -12.75
N GLY A 462 7.63 12.33 -12.22
CA GLY A 462 6.46 11.82 -12.93
C GLY A 462 5.46 11.13 -12.03
N LEU A 463 4.41 10.61 -12.67
CA LEU A 463 3.50 9.63 -12.09
C LEU A 463 2.94 8.73 -13.19
N TYR A 464 2.50 7.54 -12.80
CA TYR A 464 1.66 6.67 -13.61
C TYR A 464 0.31 6.52 -12.93
N LYS A 465 -0.77 6.55 -13.70
CA LYS A 465 -2.14 6.39 -13.17
C LYS A 465 -2.78 5.15 -13.80
N ALA A 466 -3.34 4.29 -12.95
CA ALA A 466 -3.96 3.03 -13.35
C ALA A 466 -5.19 3.25 -14.25
N ALA A 467 -5.58 2.21 -14.98
CA ALA A 467 -6.71 2.26 -15.93
C ALA A 467 -8.07 1.91 -15.29
N ASN A 468 -8.05 1.30 -14.12
CA ASN A 468 -9.19 0.88 -13.32
C ASN A 468 -9.19 1.59 -11.98
N LYS A 469 -10.37 1.74 -11.39
CA LYS A 469 -10.49 2.20 -10.00
C LYS A 469 -10.12 1.09 -9.03
N GLY A 470 -9.60 1.47 -7.88
CA GLY A 470 -9.17 0.58 -6.82
C GLY A 470 -8.44 1.37 -5.74
N ILE A 471 -7.71 0.65 -4.90
CA ILE A 471 -6.70 1.19 -3.99
C ILE A 471 -5.41 0.45 -4.36
N ASP A 472 -4.32 1.14 -4.61
CA ASP A 472 -3.03 0.48 -4.72
C ASP A 472 -2.39 0.20 -3.36
N HIS A 473 -1.60 -0.87 -3.33
CA HIS A 473 -0.92 -1.33 -2.13
C HIS A 473 0.53 -1.68 -2.52
N ASN A 474 1.13 -2.67 -1.88
CA ASN A 474 2.54 -2.99 -2.12
C ASN A 474 2.86 -3.34 -3.57
N GLN A 475 3.96 -2.76 -4.06
CA GLN A 475 4.56 -3.03 -5.36
C GLN A 475 6.04 -3.45 -5.26
N TYR A 476 6.45 -4.32 -6.19
CA TYR A 476 7.83 -4.78 -6.31
C TYR A 476 8.30 -4.71 -7.75
N VAL A 477 9.42 -4.01 -7.99
CA VAL A 477 10.00 -3.85 -9.33
C VAL A 477 11.06 -4.92 -9.58
N ILE A 478 10.86 -5.71 -10.62
CA ILE A 478 11.78 -6.75 -11.08
C ILE A 478 11.85 -6.70 -12.61
N ASP A 479 13.05 -6.63 -13.17
CA ASP A 479 13.32 -6.63 -14.62
C ASP A 479 12.56 -5.53 -15.40
N GLY A 480 12.38 -4.36 -14.77
CA GLY A 480 11.66 -3.23 -15.36
C GLY A 480 10.13 -3.39 -15.39
N LEU A 481 9.59 -4.36 -14.65
CA LEU A 481 8.16 -4.53 -14.42
C LEU A 481 7.84 -4.26 -12.95
N SER A 482 6.86 -3.40 -12.67
CA SER A 482 6.27 -3.25 -11.33
C SER A 482 5.13 -4.24 -11.18
N PHE A 483 5.19 -5.10 -10.16
CA PHE A 483 4.14 -6.04 -9.78
C PHE A 483 3.47 -5.50 -8.52
N GLN A 484 2.20 -5.12 -8.61
CA GLN A 484 1.48 -4.44 -7.56
C GLN A 484 0.29 -5.28 -7.10
N ALA A 485 0.16 -5.43 -5.79
CA ALA A 485 -1.10 -5.82 -5.15
C ALA A 485 -2.02 -4.59 -5.12
N SER A 486 -3.25 -4.73 -5.60
CA SER A 486 -4.17 -3.60 -5.71
C SER A 486 -5.57 -3.96 -5.22
N TYR A 487 -5.70 -4.41 -3.96
CA TYR A 487 -6.98 -4.71 -3.31
C TYR A 487 -7.96 -5.44 -4.26
N GLY A 488 -9.18 -4.93 -4.48
CA GLY A 488 -10.19 -5.56 -5.31
C GLY A 488 -9.71 -5.77 -6.75
N SER A 489 -8.87 -4.87 -7.25
CA SER A 489 -8.30 -4.94 -8.60
C SER A 489 -7.25 -6.05 -8.79
N GLY A 490 -6.87 -6.77 -7.73
CA GLY A 490 -6.00 -7.94 -7.81
C GLY A 490 -4.54 -7.63 -8.12
N LEU A 491 -3.91 -8.49 -8.94
CA LEU A 491 -2.53 -8.32 -9.38
C LEU A 491 -2.50 -7.41 -10.61
N ARG A 492 -1.76 -6.29 -10.51
CA ARG A 492 -1.50 -5.36 -11.62
C ARG A 492 -0.01 -5.35 -11.97
N ILE A 493 0.30 -5.35 -13.28
CA ILE A 493 1.69 -5.40 -13.76
C ILE A 493 1.92 -4.28 -14.78
N TYR A 494 2.80 -3.35 -14.42
CA TYR A 494 3.17 -2.19 -15.24
C TYR A 494 4.58 -2.33 -15.79
N ASP A 495 4.77 -2.02 -17.08
CA ASP A 495 6.11 -1.85 -17.63
C ASP A 495 6.63 -0.46 -17.28
N VAL A 496 7.60 -0.43 -16.38
CA VAL A 496 8.23 0.78 -15.85
C VAL A 496 9.63 0.99 -16.43
N SER A 497 10.05 0.13 -17.37
CA SER A 497 11.41 0.17 -17.92
C SER A 497 11.71 1.44 -18.73
N SER A 498 10.68 2.13 -19.23
CA SER A 498 10.84 3.36 -19.99
C SER A 498 11.17 4.60 -19.14
N VAL A 499 11.18 4.49 -17.81
CA VAL A 499 11.29 5.66 -16.93
C VAL A 499 12.66 6.32 -16.97
N GLU A 500 13.71 5.56 -17.29
CA GLU A 500 15.05 6.14 -17.47
C GLU A 500 15.11 7.06 -18.71
N GLU A 501 14.36 6.76 -19.77
CA GLU A 501 14.27 7.61 -20.96
C GLU A 501 13.12 8.64 -20.91
N ASP A 502 12.01 8.29 -20.26
CA ASP A 502 10.82 9.11 -20.07
C ASP A 502 10.44 9.19 -18.58
N PRO A 503 11.12 10.04 -17.80
CA PRO A 503 10.93 10.13 -16.35
C PRO A 503 9.59 10.75 -15.96
N THR A 504 8.78 11.18 -16.93
CA THR A 504 7.43 11.69 -16.66
C THR A 504 6.43 10.58 -16.32
N GLY A 505 6.76 9.32 -16.63
CA GLY A 505 5.86 8.18 -16.48
C GLY A 505 4.86 8.02 -17.63
N ASN A 506 4.84 8.94 -18.60
CA ASN A 506 3.88 8.91 -19.70
C ASN A 506 4.02 7.66 -20.59
N SER A 507 5.18 7.01 -20.60
CA SER A 507 5.44 5.79 -21.38
C SER A 507 5.25 4.50 -20.57
N VAL A 508 4.90 4.59 -19.28
CA VAL A 508 4.49 3.46 -18.45
C VAL A 508 3.10 2.99 -18.87
N CYS A 509 2.88 1.68 -18.87
CA CYS A 509 1.58 1.09 -19.20
C CYS A 509 1.36 -0.26 -18.51
N GLU A 510 0.08 -0.64 -18.34
CA GLU A 510 -0.30 -1.97 -17.86
C GLU A 510 -0.10 -3.02 -18.96
N VAL A 511 0.80 -3.96 -18.71
CA VAL A 511 1.16 -5.03 -19.66
C VAL A 511 0.47 -6.36 -19.32
N ALA A 512 0.10 -6.57 -18.06
CA ALA A 512 -0.59 -7.77 -17.60
C ALA A 512 -1.38 -7.49 -16.31
N PHE A 513 -2.44 -8.26 -16.07
CA PHE A 513 -3.17 -8.24 -14.81
C PHE A 513 -3.94 -9.54 -14.59
N PHE A 514 -4.28 -9.82 -13.34
CA PHE A 514 -5.25 -10.84 -12.96
C PHE A 514 -6.15 -10.28 -11.85
N ASP A 515 -7.39 -10.00 -12.22
CA ASP A 515 -8.41 -9.48 -11.32
C ASP A 515 -8.94 -10.63 -10.46
N ILE A 516 -8.97 -10.44 -9.15
CA ILE A 516 -9.38 -11.49 -8.20
C ILE A 516 -10.78 -11.22 -7.63
N HIS A 517 -11.43 -10.09 -7.96
CA HIS A 517 -12.69 -9.63 -7.37
C HIS A 517 -13.73 -9.26 -8.46
N PRO A 518 -14.27 -10.23 -9.22
CA PRO A 518 -15.22 -9.96 -10.32
C PRO A 518 -16.56 -9.32 -9.90
N GLU A 519 -16.84 -9.22 -8.60
CA GLU A 519 -18.08 -8.66 -8.06
C GLU A 519 -18.23 -7.16 -8.34
N ASP A 520 -17.12 -6.42 -8.43
CA ASP A 520 -17.12 -4.96 -8.64
C ASP A 520 -16.79 -4.55 -10.08
N ASP A 521 -16.46 -5.51 -10.94
CA ASP A 521 -16.02 -5.32 -12.33
C ASP A 521 -16.98 -4.49 -13.19
N SER A 522 -18.27 -4.56 -12.86
CA SER A 522 -19.34 -3.83 -13.57
C SER A 522 -19.51 -2.37 -13.10
N ALA A 523 -18.84 -1.99 -12.02
CA ALA A 523 -18.88 -0.64 -11.48
C ALA A 523 -18.22 0.37 -12.45
N PRO A 524 -18.67 1.63 -12.46
CA PRO A 524 -18.06 2.67 -13.28
C PRO A 524 -16.57 2.87 -12.94
N GLY A 525 -15.70 2.60 -13.92
CA GLY A 525 -14.25 2.62 -13.73
C GLY A 525 -13.62 1.24 -13.54
N GLY A 526 -14.42 0.16 -13.58
CA GLY A 526 -13.93 -1.22 -13.56
C GLY A 526 -13.41 -1.68 -12.21
N GLY A 527 -13.92 -1.11 -11.12
CA GLY A 527 -13.58 -1.46 -9.74
C GLY A 527 -14.13 -0.44 -8.73
N ILE A 528 -14.02 -0.76 -7.44
CA ILE A 528 -14.36 0.10 -6.31
C ILE A 528 -13.14 0.25 -5.39
N SER A 529 -12.91 1.46 -4.87
CA SER A 529 -11.85 1.74 -3.90
C SER A 529 -12.28 1.32 -2.49
N GLU A 530 -12.16 0.03 -2.19
CA GLU A 530 -12.50 -0.60 -0.91
C GLU A 530 -11.40 -1.58 -0.47
N TYR A 531 -11.37 -1.94 0.82
CA TYR A 531 -10.29 -2.73 1.44
C TYR A 531 -10.48 -4.25 1.30
N SER A 532 -11.03 -4.73 0.18
CA SER A 532 -11.18 -6.17 -0.12
C SER A 532 -10.14 -6.62 -1.15
N GLY A 533 -9.89 -7.92 -1.28
CA GLY A 533 -9.10 -8.46 -2.38
C GLY A 533 -7.61 -8.70 -2.06
N SER A 534 -6.69 -8.38 -2.97
CA SER A 534 -5.27 -8.70 -2.83
C SER A 534 -4.55 -7.81 -1.80
N TRP A 535 -3.95 -8.44 -0.79
CA TRP A 535 -3.05 -7.77 0.16
C TRP A 535 -1.60 -7.79 -0.33
N ALA A 536 -1.14 -8.95 -0.80
CA ALA A 536 0.26 -9.15 -1.19
C ALA A 536 0.41 -10.00 -2.44
N THR A 537 1.47 -9.70 -3.19
CA THR A 537 1.91 -10.49 -4.34
C THR A 537 3.39 -10.84 -4.17
N TYR A 538 3.78 -12.05 -4.58
CA TYR A 538 5.17 -12.48 -4.62
C TYR A 538 5.51 -13.09 -5.99
N ASN A 539 6.51 -12.52 -6.64
CA ASN A 539 6.90 -12.78 -8.03
C ASN A 539 8.39 -13.18 -8.19
N GLY A 540 9.04 -13.58 -7.09
CA GLY A 540 10.47 -13.92 -7.03
C GLY A 540 10.83 -15.36 -7.42
N PHE A 541 9.86 -16.18 -7.82
CA PHE A 541 10.08 -17.58 -8.19
C PHE A 541 10.78 -17.74 -9.54
N LYS A 542 11.75 -18.66 -9.62
CA LYS A 542 12.47 -19.00 -10.86
C LYS A 542 11.55 -19.67 -11.88
N SER A 543 10.51 -20.38 -11.42
CA SER A 543 9.48 -20.96 -12.26
C SER A 543 8.64 -19.91 -13.00
N GLY A 544 8.66 -18.66 -12.55
CA GLY A 544 7.82 -17.58 -13.04
C GLY A 544 6.38 -17.62 -12.51
N PHE A 545 6.06 -18.53 -11.58
CA PHE A 545 4.80 -18.43 -10.84
C PHE A 545 4.75 -17.16 -9.99
N ILE A 546 3.54 -16.63 -9.83
CA ILE A 546 3.25 -15.47 -9.01
C ILE A 546 2.22 -15.91 -7.98
N PHE A 547 2.54 -15.71 -6.71
CA PHE A 547 1.64 -15.95 -5.60
C PHE A 547 0.89 -14.67 -5.28
N VAL A 548 -0.42 -14.76 -5.07
CA VAL A 548 -1.27 -13.65 -4.68
C VAL A 548 -2.07 -14.06 -3.44
N ASN A 549 -1.80 -13.41 -2.31
CA ASN A 549 -2.57 -13.61 -1.09
C ASN A 549 -3.69 -12.57 -1.04
N THR A 550 -4.90 -13.02 -0.71
CA THR A 550 -6.07 -12.14 -0.59
C THR A 550 -6.51 -12.02 0.85
N ILE A 551 -7.29 -10.99 1.15
CA ILE A 551 -7.87 -10.72 2.46
C ILE A 551 -8.92 -11.79 2.72
N GLU A 552 -9.96 -11.87 1.90
CA GLU A 552 -11.17 -12.64 2.21
C GLU A 552 -11.19 -14.07 1.66
N ARG A 553 -10.50 -14.36 0.54
CA ARG A 553 -10.73 -15.60 -0.23
C ARG A 553 -9.73 -16.70 0.08
N GLY A 554 -8.45 -16.41 -0.10
CA GLY A 554 -7.41 -17.44 -0.14
C GLY A 554 -6.17 -17.06 -0.94
N ALA A 555 -5.41 -18.10 -1.28
CA ALA A 555 -4.17 -18.03 -2.02
C ALA A 555 -4.39 -18.38 -3.50
N PHE A 556 -4.10 -17.44 -4.39
CA PHE A 556 -4.06 -17.66 -5.83
C PHE A 556 -2.62 -17.90 -6.29
N LEU A 557 -2.45 -18.86 -7.19
CA LEU A 557 -1.23 -19.08 -7.95
C LEU A 557 -1.53 -18.76 -9.42
N VAL A 558 -0.84 -17.77 -9.95
CA VAL A 558 -1.01 -17.32 -11.34
C VAL A 558 0.33 -17.31 -12.07
N LYS A 559 0.30 -17.20 -13.40
CA LYS A 559 1.53 -17.17 -14.21
C LYS A 559 1.34 -16.32 -15.46
N LEU A 560 2.38 -15.55 -15.79
CA LEU A 560 2.46 -14.83 -17.05
C LEU A 560 2.40 -15.82 -18.24
N THR A 561 1.64 -15.46 -19.26
CA THR A 561 1.51 -16.22 -20.53
C THR A 561 2.60 -15.88 -21.55
N LYS A 562 3.40 -14.84 -21.26
CA LYS A 562 4.51 -14.36 -22.07
C LYS A 562 5.75 -14.22 -21.20
N ASP A 563 6.92 -14.28 -21.81
CA ASP A 563 8.17 -13.98 -21.13
C ASP A 563 8.18 -12.51 -20.68
N LYS A 564 8.75 -12.23 -19.49
CA LYS A 564 8.82 -10.87 -18.92
C LYS A 564 9.47 -9.88 -19.90
N ALA A 565 10.46 -10.33 -20.67
CA ALA A 565 11.15 -9.53 -21.67
C ALA A 565 10.24 -9.06 -22.82
N ASP A 566 9.16 -9.80 -23.12
CA ASP A 566 8.19 -9.48 -24.17
C ASP A 566 7.02 -8.64 -23.65
N LEU A 567 6.90 -8.48 -22.33
CA LEU A 567 5.91 -7.61 -21.69
C LEU A 567 6.43 -6.18 -21.70
N LYS A 568 6.40 -5.55 -22.87
CA LYS A 568 6.78 -4.15 -23.04
C LYS A 568 5.64 -3.30 -23.57
N CYS A 569 5.63 -2.04 -23.17
CA CYS A 569 4.75 -1.06 -23.78
C CYS A 569 5.04 -0.97 -25.27
N GLY A 570 4.00 -1.15 -26.09
CA GLY A 570 4.10 -0.89 -27.51
C GLY A 570 4.36 0.60 -27.77
N PRO A 571 4.88 0.97 -28.95
CA PRO A 571 4.96 2.37 -29.33
C PRO A 571 3.57 3.00 -29.21
N LYS A 572 3.48 4.21 -28.66
CA LYS A 572 2.19 4.90 -28.49
C LYS A 572 1.48 4.99 -29.84
N VAL A 573 0.31 4.35 -29.92
CA VAL A 573 -0.53 4.38 -31.11
C VAL A 573 -1.62 5.41 -30.92
N CYS A 574 -1.69 6.37 -31.83
CA CYS A 574 -2.72 7.40 -31.82
C CYS A 574 -4.04 6.84 -32.34
N HIS A 575 -4.84 6.25 -31.45
CA HIS A 575 -6.17 5.78 -31.78
C HIS A 575 -7.11 6.98 -32.04
N ALA A 576 -7.86 6.94 -33.15
CA ALA A 576 -8.88 7.93 -33.47
C ALA A 576 -10.16 7.74 -32.65
N ASP A 577 -10.02 7.71 -31.32
CA ASP A 577 -11.14 7.60 -30.39
C ASP A 577 -11.89 8.94 -30.21
N ASP A 578 -12.97 8.95 -29.43
CA ASP A 578 -13.77 10.15 -29.20
C ASP A 578 -12.98 11.26 -28.52
N CYS A 579 -12.07 10.91 -27.60
CA CYS A 579 -11.19 11.83 -26.91
C CYS A 579 -10.29 12.60 -27.89
N LEU A 580 -9.54 11.87 -28.72
CA LEU A 580 -8.69 12.48 -29.73
C LEU A 580 -9.49 13.18 -30.83
N ARG A 581 -10.69 12.70 -31.18
CA ARG A 581 -11.59 13.38 -32.13
C ARG A 581 -12.07 14.73 -31.61
N ALA A 582 -12.43 14.82 -30.33
CA ALA A 582 -12.86 16.08 -29.72
C ALA A 582 -11.74 17.13 -29.73
N LEU A 583 -10.49 16.73 -29.47
CA LEU A 583 -9.32 17.61 -29.51
C LEU A 583 -8.92 18.06 -30.94
N ARG A 584 -9.42 17.39 -31.98
CA ARG A 584 -9.14 17.77 -33.39
C ARG A 584 -10.40 18.00 -34.22
N ASP A 585 -11.52 18.32 -33.57
CA ASP A 585 -12.80 18.46 -34.24
C ASP A 585 -12.78 19.63 -35.23
N ALA A 586 -12.63 19.30 -36.51
CA ALA A 586 -12.56 20.27 -37.60
C ALA A 586 -13.91 20.97 -37.86
N SER A 587 -15.02 20.51 -37.26
CA SER A 587 -16.31 21.19 -37.37
C SER A 587 -16.39 22.46 -36.52
N ILE A 588 -15.48 22.62 -35.54
CA ILE A 588 -15.42 23.77 -34.65
C ILE A 588 -14.21 24.65 -35.05
N PRO A 589 -14.43 25.85 -35.61
CA PRO A 589 -13.34 26.74 -36.03
C PRO A 589 -12.38 27.04 -34.87
N GLY A 590 -11.08 26.83 -35.08
CA GLY A 590 -10.03 27.10 -34.08
C GLY A 590 -9.82 26.00 -33.04
N ARG A 591 -10.55 24.87 -33.10
CA ARG A 591 -10.45 23.79 -32.10
C ARG A 591 -9.04 23.23 -32.02
N LEU A 592 -8.42 22.93 -33.15
CA LEU A 592 -7.09 22.33 -33.17
C LEU A 592 -6.04 23.26 -32.53
N GLU A 593 -6.08 24.55 -32.85
CA GLU A 593 -5.16 25.54 -32.29
C GLU A 593 -5.38 25.73 -30.78
N GLU A 594 -6.65 25.74 -30.34
CA GLU A 594 -7.01 25.76 -28.92
C GLU A 594 -6.46 24.53 -28.20
N SER A 595 -6.68 23.34 -28.76
CA SER A 595 -6.21 22.08 -28.20
C SER A 595 -4.68 21.98 -28.21
N GLN A 596 -4.00 22.44 -29.26
CA GLN A 596 -2.53 22.51 -29.30
C GLN A 596 -1.98 23.42 -28.21
N LYS A 597 -2.59 24.59 -27.98
CA LYS A 597 -2.18 25.51 -26.90
C LYS A 597 -2.45 24.91 -25.52
N PHE A 598 -3.61 24.29 -25.34
CA PHE A 598 -3.96 23.59 -24.11
C PHE A 598 -2.96 22.47 -23.82
N CYS A 599 -2.77 21.55 -24.77
CA CYS A 599 -1.88 20.41 -24.65
C CYS A 599 -0.41 20.85 -24.44
N GLY A 600 0.03 21.93 -25.11
CA GLY A 600 1.37 22.47 -24.96
C GLY A 600 1.69 22.98 -23.55
N GLU A 601 0.69 23.32 -22.73
CA GLU A 601 0.88 23.56 -21.29
C GLU A 601 0.54 22.34 -20.45
N PHE A 602 -0.54 21.63 -20.81
CA PHE A 602 -1.08 20.50 -20.05
C PHE A 602 -0.10 19.34 -19.91
N THR A 603 0.79 19.15 -20.89
CA THR A 603 1.78 18.05 -20.88
C THR A 603 3.18 18.50 -20.45
N LYS A 604 3.39 19.76 -20.06
CA LYS A 604 4.72 20.27 -19.64
C LYS A 604 5.10 19.86 -18.23
N THR A 605 4.11 19.69 -17.37
CA THR A 605 4.26 19.26 -15.98
C THR A 605 3.31 18.11 -15.74
N VAL A 606 3.53 17.38 -14.65
CA VAL A 606 2.52 16.46 -14.15
C VAL A 606 1.29 17.30 -13.80
N ILE A 607 0.16 17.02 -14.45
CA ILE A 607 -1.14 17.62 -14.12
C ILE A 607 -2.06 16.48 -13.76
N ALA A 608 -2.56 16.49 -12.53
CA ALA A 608 -3.49 15.48 -12.06
C ALA A 608 -4.88 16.03 -11.71
N ASP A 609 -5.04 17.36 -11.72
CA ASP A 609 -6.32 18.03 -11.51
C ASP A 609 -7.20 17.94 -12.77
N VAL A 610 -8.24 17.11 -12.70
CA VAL A 610 -9.24 16.91 -13.75
C VAL A 610 -10.01 18.19 -14.09
N THR A 611 -10.08 19.16 -13.18
CA THR A 611 -10.76 20.44 -13.43
C THR A 611 -9.99 21.35 -14.39
N LEU A 612 -8.70 21.07 -14.62
CA LEU A 612 -7.89 21.77 -15.62
C LEU A 612 -8.15 21.25 -17.04
N VAL A 613 -8.82 20.11 -17.18
CA VAL A 613 -9.23 19.57 -18.48
C VAL A 613 -10.35 20.43 -19.08
N LYS A 614 -10.23 20.75 -20.37
CA LYS A 614 -11.25 21.51 -21.08
C LYS A 614 -12.56 20.73 -21.18
N ASP A 615 -13.70 21.40 -20.99
CA ASP A 615 -15.05 20.79 -21.03
C ASP A 615 -15.30 19.89 -22.26
N TYR A 616 -14.81 20.30 -23.43
CA TYR A 616 -14.97 19.53 -24.66
C TYR A 616 -14.15 18.24 -24.68
N ALA A 617 -13.01 18.21 -23.98
CA ALA A 617 -12.21 17.01 -23.80
C ALA A 617 -12.80 16.18 -22.66
N ALA A 618 -13.19 16.81 -21.55
CA ALA A 618 -13.77 16.14 -20.40
C ALA A 618 -15.06 15.36 -20.74
N SER A 619 -15.88 15.90 -21.64
CA SER A 619 -17.09 15.23 -22.12
C SER A 619 -16.84 14.08 -23.10
N ALA A 620 -15.67 14.04 -23.75
CA ALA A 620 -15.35 13.05 -24.78
C ALA A 620 -14.37 11.96 -24.31
N CYS A 621 -13.58 12.24 -23.28
CA CYS A 621 -12.57 11.35 -22.72
C CYS A 621 -13.15 10.58 -21.53
N THR A 622 -13.74 9.41 -21.79
CA THR A 622 -14.26 8.52 -20.74
C THR A 622 -13.15 7.72 -20.05
N GLY A 623 -13.36 7.36 -18.78
CA GLY A 623 -12.42 6.58 -17.97
C GLY A 623 -11.46 7.49 -17.16
N ASN A 624 -10.18 7.09 -17.09
CA ASN A 624 -9.11 7.88 -16.49
C ASN A 624 -8.85 9.16 -17.30
N MET A 625 -9.50 10.26 -16.92
CA MET A 625 -9.59 11.47 -17.74
C MET A 625 -8.22 12.10 -18.01
N ILE A 626 -7.36 12.22 -17.00
CA ILE A 626 -6.02 12.80 -17.14
C ILE A 626 -5.17 12.01 -18.13
N SER A 627 -5.10 10.69 -17.95
CA SER A 627 -4.31 9.81 -18.83
C SER A 627 -4.83 9.85 -20.27
N ARG A 628 -6.16 9.80 -20.44
CA ARG A 628 -6.81 9.82 -21.76
C ARG A 628 -6.56 11.14 -22.50
N VAL A 629 -6.67 12.26 -21.80
CA VAL A 629 -6.39 13.60 -22.37
C VAL A 629 -4.90 13.76 -22.68
N SER A 630 -4.01 13.34 -21.77
CA SER A 630 -2.55 13.38 -22.00
C SER A 630 -2.15 12.55 -23.23
N SER A 631 -2.67 11.32 -23.33
CA SER A 631 -2.45 10.45 -24.49
C SER A 631 -2.97 11.07 -25.79
N ALA A 632 -4.13 11.70 -25.77
CA ALA A 632 -4.68 12.34 -26.95
C ALA A 632 -3.92 13.63 -27.32
N CYS A 633 -3.45 14.39 -26.33
CA CYS A 633 -2.58 15.54 -26.53
C CYS A 633 -1.27 15.17 -27.24
N ALA A 634 -0.65 14.05 -26.86
CA ALA A 634 0.55 13.53 -27.52
C ALA A 634 0.33 13.15 -29.00
N CYS A 635 -0.93 13.01 -29.41
CA CYS A 635 -1.34 12.63 -30.76
C CYS A 635 -1.81 13.80 -31.63
N LEU A 636 -1.79 15.02 -31.09
CA LEU A 636 -2.07 16.20 -31.89
C LEU A 636 -0.91 16.50 -32.85
N PRO A 637 -1.19 16.91 -34.10
CA PRO A 637 -0.14 17.37 -35.00
C PRO A 637 0.57 18.58 -34.36
N THR A 638 1.89 18.62 -34.47
CA THR A 638 2.67 19.78 -34.05
C THR A 638 2.24 21.01 -34.86
N PRO A 639 2.09 22.21 -34.26
CA PRO A 639 1.81 23.42 -35.02
C PRO A 639 2.87 23.60 -36.11
N THR A 640 2.45 23.63 -37.37
CA THR A 640 3.34 24.06 -38.47
C THR A 640 3.65 25.53 -38.26
N THR A 641 4.91 25.81 -37.90
CA THR A 641 5.47 27.16 -37.73
C THR A 641 5.48 27.95 -39.03
#